data_AF-A0A6G1SDL3-F1
#
_entry.id   AF-A0A6G1SDL3-F1
#
_cell.length_a   1.000
_cell.length_b   1.000
_cell.length_c   1.000
_cell.angle_alpha   90.00
_cell.angle_beta   90.00
_cell.angle_gamma   90.00
#
_symmetry.space_group_name_H-M   'P 1'
#
loop_
_entity.id
_entity.type
_entity.pdbx_description
1 polymer ?
#
loop_
_entity_poly.entity_id
_entity_poly.type
_entity_poly.pdbx_seq_one_letter_code
_entity_poly.pdbx_strand_id
1 'polypeptide(L)'
;MSPVAAKRRKVATRATSSRRPLTTTNNTTCDQEQIISNLREIFNNSQHVTSSDQALNQLKKLYSSADFNLFEKPFMDCLRKLLQSKQTIYFKTSCDFLCKFLQYVTTSLNDDRLVRSCADVADHYMQVAHEDSRLNAVHFTSKFLSHIEALDEEICNALKVTLPKRIRDKKPAIRAQAVIASRKFQDNKLIQEGFLHHFNRDPELTVRKALLQTMDIKIFGHDFLAEATQDSHESIRKTAFQRLSKLSPSDLDSDQLHQIMHNGLFERERQASFSFKTNTLEPWLTKMYDGLDMIKLIEYFDVVKHTDDVEKLLSLVHERDLDKIENNGTATKLHHVVEAFREKWLSSGNKCLPSPDNLNERVVTVWLSLVSFCKKNSSLIKPVKIRTIQPPSNDPNESIERILDSQEQNNEEVAELYERLTPDLVNLVDFLKRFVRHADQVLKIDKSLIANYEFTYHKLMGFITTYEVGDELERKTVQEALGSILRENLLTGYFNQFIPPIVKGLHKLIYSKSSNLMINYISELIQNIRSHLEDLATPTQPPPKMMHSAISVPCKTPKSAKRVTINEKLPTRVSIATKADEQNLEFTIATKRVELEELRDKLDEFVRLKDFDQAKSINAKIEDLQAELNLLSGRRYSIASDVSHMSLEIDDEPENNKLSSTMLGPADTSLDDGRASVDPKDDTKIFKHHTNELIKCLQMYYACLECVKVTEVPPIMCNHLSHLSYESLDEWFKGNTRVRSLMIACNGLTALMDKSFAQLDRTIALFISACYDTTNSLEIKAIGFKCLVDVIIEHNEVQPPTDKLERFLNNVLKDYGKYDPKSIKKNELDFVTAIIHGTAKLFYQKKLDSPEMLSHVIIWWYHPRTYSMLTQFIGVFLPMFVRDLSAKRTSADDHWLEELLAETFVISIEYLHAYIVGPGYNIMAECDMHNLINFLCNLVPISFHPRVHDVVDKRIDDLGNSSPDLTKFLRQSKHNLTAAKVSFVAQPPPNTEAAMESQDPIVMPLRLFD
;
A
#
# COMPACT_ATOMS: atom_id res chain seq x y z
N MET A 1 42.31 2.37 -80.86
CA MET A 1 43.31 1.42 -81.39
C MET A 1 42.61 0.11 -81.72
N SER A 2 42.62 -0.26 -82.99
CA SER A 2 42.46 -1.64 -83.50
C SER A 2 43.57 -2.54 -82.91
N PRO A 3 43.59 -3.88 -83.08
CA PRO A 3 42.98 -4.68 -84.17
C PRO A 3 42.32 -6.00 -83.66
N VAL A 4 41.69 -6.91 -84.41
CA VAL A 4 41.22 -7.08 -85.80
C VAL A 4 40.42 -8.39 -85.80
N ALA A 5 39.36 -8.44 -86.59
CA ALA A 5 38.59 -9.64 -86.95
C ALA A 5 39.21 -10.38 -88.15
N ALA A 6 39.01 -11.70 -88.28
CA ALA A 6 38.75 -12.41 -89.55
C ALA A 6 38.56 -13.92 -89.29
N LYS A 7 37.39 -14.54 -89.54
CA LYS A 7 36.77 -14.98 -90.81
C LYS A 7 37.51 -16.10 -91.57
N ARG A 8 36.76 -17.19 -91.81
CA ARG A 8 36.71 -18.15 -92.95
C ARG A 8 36.79 -19.61 -92.45
N ARG A 9 36.06 -20.60 -92.98
CA ARG A 9 35.38 -20.75 -94.28
C ARG A 9 34.37 -21.92 -94.21
N LYS A 10 33.26 -21.78 -94.94
CA LYS A 10 32.33 -22.85 -95.33
C LYS A 10 33.03 -23.86 -96.25
N VAL A 11 32.68 -25.15 -96.12
CA VAL A 11 32.52 -26.06 -97.27
C VAL A 11 31.21 -26.83 -97.08
N ALA A 12 30.34 -26.71 -98.07
CA ALA A 12 29.13 -27.50 -98.22
C ALA A 12 29.38 -28.59 -99.26
N THR A 13 28.75 -29.76 -99.10
CA THR A 13 28.32 -30.61 -100.21
C THR A 13 27.12 -31.45 -99.77
N ARG A 14 26.29 -31.78 -100.75
CA ARG A 14 24.82 -31.89 -100.71
C ARG A 14 24.44 -33.27 -101.22
N ALA A 15 23.48 -33.94 -100.58
CA ALA A 15 22.62 -34.97 -101.18
C ALA A 15 21.35 -35.09 -100.31
N THR A 16 20.23 -34.46 -100.71
CA THR A 16 19.00 -35.10 -101.24
C THR A 16 18.42 -36.14 -100.25
N SER A 17 17.29 -35.93 -99.56
CA SER A 17 15.92 -35.83 -100.06
C SER A 17 15.06 -36.81 -99.24
N SER A 18 14.17 -36.33 -98.38
CA SER A 18 12.77 -36.81 -98.25
C SER A 18 12.12 -36.20 -97.01
N ARG A 19 10.94 -35.59 -97.22
CA ARG A 19 10.07 -34.95 -96.23
C ARG A 19 9.53 -35.95 -95.20
N ARG A 20 9.46 -35.54 -93.93
CA ARG A 20 8.23 -35.54 -93.10
C ARG A 20 8.39 -34.56 -91.92
N PRO A 21 7.30 -33.90 -91.45
CA PRO A 21 7.38 -32.78 -90.52
C PRO A 21 7.50 -33.25 -89.07
N LEU A 22 8.39 -32.62 -88.31
CA LEU A 22 8.48 -32.74 -86.85
C LEU A 22 7.38 -31.88 -86.21
N THR A 23 6.39 -32.53 -85.61
CA THR A 23 5.50 -31.97 -84.60
C THR A 23 6.13 -32.22 -83.22
N THR A 24 6.71 -31.20 -82.60
CA THR A 24 7.21 -31.23 -81.21
C THR A 24 6.51 -30.17 -80.37
N THR A 25 5.24 -30.40 -80.03
CA THR A 25 4.48 -29.57 -79.06
C THR A 25 3.54 -30.36 -78.14
N ASN A 26 3.46 -31.70 -78.23
CA ASN A 26 2.43 -32.48 -77.50
C ASN A 26 2.90 -33.26 -76.25
N ASN A 27 4.21 -33.44 -76.01
CA ASN A 27 4.68 -34.24 -74.86
C ASN A 27 4.74 -33.44 -73.55
N THR A 28 5.10 -32.16 -73.59
CA THR A 28 5.28 -31.32 -72.38
C THR A 28 3.96 -31.03 -71.64
N THR A 29 2.83 -30.98 -72.35
CA THR A 29 1.50 -30.77 -71.77
C THR A 29 0.98 -32.01 -71.04
N CYS A 30 1.24 -33.21 -71.57
CA CYS A 30 0.83 -34.48 -70.95
C CYS A 30 1.59 -34.74 -69.63
N ASP A 31 2.91 -34.46 -69.61
CA ASP A 31 3.75 -34.59 -68.42
C ASP A 31 3.32 -33.61 -67.31
N GLN A 32 2.92 -32.39 -67.68
CA GLN A 32 2.45 -31.38 -66.72
C GLN A 32 1.09 -31.75 -66.10
N GLU A 33 0.14 -32.28 -66.88
CA GLU A 33 -1.15 -32.74 -66.36
C GLU A 33 -1.00 -33.91 -65.37
N GLN A 34 -0.07 -34.83 -65.64
CA GLN A 34 0.23 -35.95 -64.74
C GLN A 34 0.81 -35.46 -63.41
N ILE A 35 1.74 -34.49 -63.44
CA ILE A 35 2.31 -33.87 -62.23
C ILE A 35 1.21 -33.19 -61.41
N ILE A 36 0.29 -32.45 -62.06
CA ILE A 36 -0.85 -31.80 -61.39
C ILE A 36 -1.74 -32.84 -60.70
N SER A 37 -2.06 -33.96 -61.37
CA SER A 37 -2.89 -35.02 -60.80
C SER A 37 -2.22 -35.65 -59.57
N ASN A 38 -0.93 -36.01 -59.69
CA ASN A 38 -0.16 -36.61 -58.61
C ASN A 38 -0.07 -35.67 -57.39
N LEU A 39 0.19 -34.37 -57.61
CA LEU A 39 0.26 -33.40 -56.52
C LEU A 39 -1.08 -33.23 -55.79
N ARG A 40 -2.20 -33.22 -56.51
CA ARG A 40 -3.53 -33.15 -55.88
C ARG A 40 -3.81 -34.36 -55.00
N GLU A 41 -3.47 -35.56 -55.48
CA GLU A 41 -3.63 -36.78 -54.70
C GLU A 41 -2.75 -36.77 -53.45
N ILE A 42 -1.48 -36.40 -53.59
CA ILE A 42 -0.53 -36.29 -52.47
C ILE A 42 -1.03 -35.28 -51.42
N PHE A 43 -1.47 -34.09 -51.83
CA PHE A 43 -1.97 -33.07 -50.90
C PHE A 43 -3.31 -33.44 -50.26
N ASN A 44 -4.14 -34.24 -50.92
CA ASN A 44 -5.35 -34.79 -50.29
C ASN A 44 -4.98 -35.84 -49.25
N ASN A 45 -4.07 -36.76 -49.59
CA ASN A 45 -3.60 -37.80 -48.69
C ASN A 45 -2.82 -37.22 -47.50
N SER A 46 -2.14 -36.07 -47.66
CA SER A 46 -1.38 -35.43 -46.57
C SER A 46 -2.26 -34.83 -45.46
N GLN A 47 -3.56 -34.65 -45.69
CA GLN A 47 -4.48 -34.07 -44.71
C GLN A 47 -4.69 -34.97 -43.49
N HIS A 48 -4.49 -36.28 -43.65
CA HIS A 48 -4.68 -37.26 -42.58
C HIS A 48 -3.32 -37.71 -42.02
N VAL A 49 -3.21 -37.74 -40.69
CA VAL A 49 -1.97 -38.12 -39.98
C VAL A 49 -1.49 -39.51 -40.40
N THR A 50 -2.41 -40.46 -40.62
CA THR A 50 -2.11 -41.86 -40.99
C THR A 50 -1.45 -42.01 -42.36
N SER A 51 -1.72 -41.11 -43.31
CA SER A 51 -1.19 -41.16 -44.68
C SER A 51 -0.13 -40.08 -44.95
N SER A 52 0.15 -39.20 -43.98
CA SER A 52 1.07 -38.06 -44.13
C SER A 52 2.50 -38.48 -44.46
N ASP A 53 3.04 -39.51 -43.80
CA ASP A 53 4.41 -39.99 -44.06
C ASP A 53 4.54 -40.69 -45.42
N GLN A 54 3.50 -41.41 -45.85
CA GLN A 54 3.45 -42.01 -47.17
C GLN A 54 3.40 -40.93 -48.27
N ALA A 55 2.52 -39.93 -48.09
CA ALA A 55 2.44 -38.78 -48.98
C ALA A 55 3.77 -38.02 -49.04
N LEU A 56 4.51 -37.93 -47.92
CA LEU A 56 5.80 -37.24 -47.86
C LEU A 56 6.84 -37.96 -48.70
N ASN A 57 6.91 -39.28 -48.61
CA ASN A 57 7.81 -40.07 -49.43
C ASN A 57 7.43 -40.03 -50.92
N GLN A 58 6.14 -39.99 -51.25
CA GLN A 58 5.68 -39.80 -52.62
C GLN A 58 6.08 -38.42 -53.17
N LEU A 59 5.92 -37.37 -52.37
CA LEU A 59 6.30 -36.01 -52.76
C LEU A 59 7.81 -35.87 -52.98
N LYS A 60 8.63 -36.45 -52.09
CA LYS A 60 10.09 -36.50 -52.24
C LYS A 60 10.50 -37.15 -53.56
N LYS A 61 9.92 -38.32 -53.88
CA LYS A 61 10.19 -39.03 -55.15
C LYS A 61 9.77 -38.20 -56.36
N LEU A 62 8.56 -37.61 -56.32
CA LEU A 62 8.04 -36.81 -57.41
C LEU A 62 8.95 -35.60 -57.69
N TYR A 63 9.34 -34.88 -56.64
CA TYR A 63 10.23 -33.71 -56.76
C TYR A 63 11.60 -34.07 -57.33
N SER A 64 12.22 -35.17 -56.89
CA SER A 64 13.52 -35.61 -57.43
C SER A 64 13.46 -36.08 -58.89
N SER A 65 12.28 -36.47 -59.39
CA SER A 65 12.10 -36.98 -60.76
C SER A 65 11.59 -35.95 -61.78
N ALA A 66 11.01 -34.84 -61.32
CA ALA A 66 10.33 -33.86 -62.17
C ALA A 66 11.23 -32.66 -62.54
N ASP A 67 10.99 -32.05 -63.70
CA ASP A 67 11.58 -30.74 -64.04
C ASP A 67 10.99 -29.65 -63.13
N PHE A 68 11.85 -28.83 -62.53
CA PHE A 68 11.48 -27.80 -61.55
C PHE A 68 10.44 -26.83 -62.12
N ASN A 69 10.60 -26.38 -63.37
CA ASN A 69 9.69 -25.42 -63.99
C ASN A 69 8.28 -26.01 -64.21
N LEU A 70 8.18 -27.32 -64.41
CA LEU A 70 6.90 -28.02 -64.56
C LEU A 70 6.27 -28.37 -63.19
N PHE A 71 7.09 -28.54 -62.15
CA PHE A 71 6.64 -28.89 -60.80
C PHE A 71 6.20 -27.67 -59.96
N GLU A 72 6.98 -26.60 -59.99
CA GLU A 72 6.85 -25.46 -59.07
C GLU A 72 5.45 -24.83 -59.13
N LYS A 73 4.97 -24.50 -60.33
CA LYS A 73 3.68 -23.82 -60.49
C LYS A 73 2.50 -24.65 -59.96
N PRO A 74 2.31 -25.94 -60.35
CA PRO A 74 1.30 -26.80 -59.74
C PRO A 74 1.41 -26.96 -58.22
N PHE A 75 2.62 -27.05 -57.69
CA PHE A 75 2.85 -27.14 -56.25
C PHE A 75 2.41 -25.86 -55.54
N MET A 76 2.77 -24.70 -56.08
CA MET A 76 2.36 -23.39 -55.55
C MET A 76 0.83 -23.22 -55.62
N ASP A 77 0.17 -23.70 -56.66
CA ASP A 77 -1.30 -23.66 -56.73
C ASP A 77 -1.97 -24.48 -55.61
N CYS A 78 -1.37 -25.61 -55.22
CA CYS A 78 -1.83 -26.39 -54.07
C CYS A 78 -1.59 -25.64 -52.75
N LEU A 79 -0.42 -25.02 -52.57
CA LEU A 79 -0.12 -24.18 -51.41
C LEU A 79 -1.08 -22.99 -51.30
N ARG A 80 -1.33 -22.26 -52.39
CA ARG A 80 -2.28 -21.13 -52.42
C ARG A 80 -3.68 -21.57 -51.98
N LYS A 81 -4.18 -22.70 -52.49
CA LYS A 81 -5.46 -23.28 -52.08
C LYS A 81 -5.47 -23.66 -50.60
N LEU A 82 -4.38 -24.22 -50.09
CA LEU A 82 -4.25 -24.54 -48.68
C LEU A 82 -4.34 -23.27 -47.82
N LEU A 83 -3.62 -22.20 -48.17
CA LEU A 83 -3.62 -20.94 -47.41
C LEU A 83 -4.99 -20.23 -47.45
N GLN A 84 -5.80 -20.45 -48.49
CA GLN A 84 -7.16 -19.92 -48.59
C GLN A 84 -8.23 -20.80 -47.93
N SER A 85 -7.86 -22.00 -47.45
CA SER A 85 -8.82 -22.95 -46.88
C SER A 85 -9.25 -22.58 -45.45
N LYS A 86 -10.31 -23.23 -44.93
CA LYS A 86 -10.69 -23.07 -43.53
C LYS A 86 -9.64 -23.69 -42.62
N GLN A 87 -9.25 -22.97 -41.56
CA GLN A 87 -8.31 -23.48 -40.58
C GLN A 87 -8.94 -24.62 -39.78
N THR A 88 -8.58 -25.85 -40.12
CA THR A 88 -9.03 -27.09 -39.50
C THR A 88 -7.85 -27.90 -39.00
N ILE A 89 -8.09 -29.04 -38.34
CA ILE A 89 -7.02 -29.98 -38.01
C ILE A 89 -6.30 -30.46 -39.29
N TYR A 90 -7.04 -30.69 -40.38
CA TYR A 90 -6.49 -31.09 -41.68
C TYR A 90 -5.55 -30.05 -42.28
N PHE A 91 -5.89 -28.76 -42.17
CA PHE A 91 -5.01 -27.67 -42.57
C PHE A 91 -3.69 -27.72 -41.79
N LYS A 92 -3.75 -27.85 -40.46
CA LYS A 92 -2.56 -27.91 -39.60
C LYS A 92 -1.67 -29.11 -39.94
N THR A 93 -2.27 -30.28 -40.16
CA THR A 93 -1.56 -31.49 -40.59
C THR A 93 -0.87 -31.30 -41.95
N SER A 94 -1.55 -30.67 -42.91
CA SER A 94 -0.96 -30.35 -44.22
C SER A 94 0.19 -29.33 -44.12
N CYS A 95 0.08 -28.31 -43.26
CA CYS A 95 1.19 -27.38 -43.01
C CYS A 95 2.42 -28.08 -42.43
N ASP A 96 2.24 -28.96 -41.45
CA ASP A 96 3.34 -29.73 -40.85
C ASP A 96 3.99 -30.68 -41.89
N PHE A 97 3.17 -31.35 -42.71
CA PHE A 97 3.64 -32.14 -43.85
C PHE A 97 4.51 -31.32 -44.82
N LEU A 98 4.04 -30.13 -45.22
CA LEU A 98 4.78 -29.27 -46.14
C LEU A 98 6.08 -28.77 -45.53
N CYS A 99 6.08 -28.39 -44.25
CA CYS A 99 7.29 -27.93 -43.59
C CYS A 99 8.35 -29.04 -43.47
N LYS A 100 7.93 -30.29 -43.19
CA LYS A 100 8.83 -31.46 -43.22
C LYS A 100 9.41 -31.72 -44.61
N PHE A 101 8.60 -31.54 -45.66
CA PHE A 101 9.07 -31.66 -47.03
C PHE A 101 10.09 -30.57 -47.37
N LEU A 102 9.79 -29.31 -47.05
CA LEU A 102 10.71 -28.19 -47.29
C LEU A 102 12.01 -28.35 -46.51
N GLN A 103 11.96 -28.82 -45.26
CA GLN A 103 13.15 -29.17 -44.48
C GLN A 103 14.02 -30.21 -45.20
N TYR A 104 13.42 -31.25 -45.80
CA TYR A 104 14.15 -32.23 -46.60
C TYR A 104 14.78 -31.59 -47.85
N VAL A 105 14.03 -30.73 -48.56
CA VAL A 105 14.55 -30.03 -49.75
C VAL A 105 15.76 -29.15 -49.40
N THR A 106 15.69 -28.39 -48.31
CA THR A 106 16.82 -27.57 -47.84
C THR A 106 17.99 -28.43 -47.38
N THR A 107 17.77 -29.38 -46.48
CA THR A 107 18.88 -30.11 -45.80
C THR A 107 19.48 -31.23 -46.62
N SER A 108 18.68 -31.93 -47.44
CA SER A 108 19.13 -33.12 -48.17
C SER A 108 19.45 -32.83 -49.63
N LEU A 109 18.81 -31.83 -50.23
CA LEU A 109 18.98 -31.48 -51.65
C LEU A 109 19.68 -30.12 -51.87
N ASN A 110 19.82 -29.29 -50.83
CA ASN A 110 20.37 -27.93 -50.91
C ASN A 110 19.72 -27.07 -52.02
N ASP A 111 18.41 -27.24 -52.25
CA ASP A 111 17.66 -26.45 -53.24
C ASP A 111 16.77 -25.39 -52.59
N ASP A 112 17.28 -24.16 -52.49
CA ASP A 112 16.57 -23.06 -51.85
C ASP A 112 15.52 -22.39 -52.74
N ARG A 113 15.42 -22.77 -54.03
CA ARG A 113 14.48 -22.13 -54.97
C ARG A 113 13.04 -22.34 -54.54
N LEU A 114 12.68 -23.59 -54.21
CA LEU A 114 11.32 -23.91 -53.78
C LEU A 114 10.98 -23.26 -52.43
N VAL A 115 11.97 -23.17 -51.55
CA VAL A 115 11.85 -22.55 -50.22
C VAL A 115 11.55 -21.07 -50.36
N ARG A 116 12.29 -20.36 -51.24
CA ARG A 116 12.05 -18.95 -51.56
C ARG A 116 10.64 -18.74 -52.09
N SER A 117 10.23 -19.51 -53.09
CA SER A 117 8.89 -19.40 -53.68
C SER A 117 7.77 -19.68 -52.66
N CYS A 118 7.97 -20.61 -51.72
CA CYS A 118 7.00 -20.84 -50.63
C CYS A 118 6.94 -19.66 -49.65
N ALA A 119 8.09 -19.09 -49.30
CA ALA A 119 8.17 -17.92 -48.43
C ALA A 119 7.52 -16.69 -49.08
N ASP A 120 7.74 -16.45 -50.37
CA ASP A 120 7.12 -15.36 -51.13
C ASP A 120 5.59 -15.50 -51.20
N VAL A 121 5.09 -16.72 -51.42
CA VAL A 121 3.65 -16.99 -51.36
C VAL A 121 3.11 -16.72 -49.96
N ALA A 122 3.80 -17.20 -48.91
CA ALA A 122 3.36 -16.93 -47.54
C ALA A 122 3.35 -15.43 -47.21
N ASP A 123 4.39 -14.68 -47.60
CA ASP A 123 4.48 -13.24 -47.41
C ASP A 123 3.36 -12.47 -48.12
N HIS A 124 3.05 -12.86 -49.37
CA HIS A 124 1.92 -12.31 -50.11
C HIS A 124 0.59 -12.54 -49.37
N TYR A 125 0.31 -13.78 -48.95
CA TYR A 125 -0.94 -14.12 -48.27
C TYR A 125 -1.03 -13.56 -46.84
N MET A 126 0.08 -13.25 -46.19
CA MET A 126 0.05 -12.48 -44.95
C MET A 126 -0.50 -11.07 -45.19
N GLN A 127 -0.39 -10.50 -46.39
CA GLN A 127 -0.74 -9.11 -46.68
C GLN A 127 -2.13 -8.91 -47.32
N VAL A 128 -2.87 -9.98 -47.60
CA VAL A 128 -4.20 -9.89 -48.24
C VAL A 128 -5.30 -9.39 -47.28
N ALA A 129 -6.39 -8.89 -47.86
CA ALA A 129 -7.54 -8.38 -47.11
C ALA A 129 -8.32 -9.48 -46.35
N HIS A 130 -8.33 -10.72 -46.86
CA HIS A 130 -9.09 -11.83 -46.27
C HIS A 130 -8.43 -12.35 -44.99
N GLU A 131 -9.18 -12.41 -43.89
CA GLU A 131 -8.64 -12.71 -42.55
C GLU A 131 -8.15 -14.14 -42.39
N ASP A 132 -8.90 -15.15 -42.85
CA ASP A 132 -8.47 -16.55 -42.73
C ASP A 132 -7.17 -16.80 -43.50
N SER A 133 -7.03 -16.14 -44.65
CA SER A 133 -5.85 -16.28 -45.49
C SER A 133 -4.61 -15.71 -44.81
N ARG A 134 -4.74 -14.57 -44.13
CA ARG A 134 -3.68 -14.01 -43.29
C ARG A 134 -3.35 -14.94 -42.13
N LEU A 135 -4.36 -15.41 -41.40
CA LEU A 135 -4.16 -16.30 -40.26
C LEU A 135 -3.42 -17.59 -40.67
N ASN A 136 -3.85 -18.20 -41.77
CA ASN A 136 -3.23 -19.39 -42.32
C ASN A 136 -1.80 -19.14 -42.80
N ALA A 137 -1.55 -18.02 -43.48
CA ALA A 137 -0.22 -17.67 -43.93
C ALA A 137 0.73 -17.44 -42.75
N VAL A 138 0.31 -16.70 -41.71
CA VAL A 138 1.12 -16.50 -40.50
C VAL A 138 1.34 -17.83 -39.76
N HIS A 139 0.32 -18.70 -39.71
CA HIS A 139 0.45 -20.05 -39.13
C HIS A 139 1.49 -20.88 -39.88
N PHE A 140 1.38 -20.95 -41.21
CA PHE A 140 2.34 -21.64 -42.06
C PHE A 140 3.75 -21.06 -41.86
N THR A 141 3.91 -19.73 -41.88
CA THR A 141 5.19 -19.05 -41.61
C THR A 141 5.76 -19.47 -40.24
N SER A 142 4.94 -19.54 -39.18
CA SER A 142 5.42 -19.97 -37.87
C SER A 142 5.97 -21.41 -37.87
N LYS A 143 5.31 -22.32 -38.59
CA LYS A 143 5.73 -23.72 -38.73
C LYS A 143 6.96 -23.84 -39.63
N PHE A 144 6.98 -23.11 -40.72
CA PHE A 144 8.09 -23.01 -41.66
C PHE A 144 9.37 -22.58 -40.94
N LEU A 145 9.30 -21.50 -40.16
CA LEU A 145 10.43 -20.98 -39.37
C LEU A 145 10.90 -21.94 -38.27
N SER A 146 10.03 -22.84 -37.78
CA SER A 146 10.41 -23.84 -36.78
C SER A 146 11.16 -25.04 -37.36
N HIS A 147 11.00 -25.34 -38.65
CA HIS A 147 11.63 -26.49 -39.32
C HIS A 147 12.88 -26.10 -40.15
N ILE A 148 12.96 -24.85 -40.60
CA ILE A 148 14.07 -24.36 -41.44
C ILE A 148 15.02 -23.55 -40.57
N GLU A 149 16.28 -24.01 -40.50
CA GLU A 149 17.32 -23.43 -39.62
C GLU A 149 18.02 -22.23 -40.27
N ALA A 150 18.47 -22.38 -41.52
CA ALA A 150 19.10 -21.32 -42.30
C ALA A 150 18.12 -20.79 -43.36
N LEU A 151 17.90 -19.48 -43.36
CA LEU A 151 17.05 -18.79 -44.33
C LEU A 151 17.88 -17.75 -45.06
N ASP A 152 17.51 -17.51 -46.31
CA ASP A 152 18.08 -16.41 -47.07
C ASP A 152 17.80 -15.06 -46.40
N GLU A 153 18.76 -14.15 -46.49
CA GLU A 153 18.74 -12.84 -45.85
C GLU A 153 17.58 -11.98 -46.41
N GLU A 154 17.30 -12.08 -47.71
CA GLU A 154 16.17 -11.38 -48.33
C GLU A 154 14.81 -11.82 -47.75
N ILE A 155 14.63 -13.13 -47.52
CA ILE A 155 13.41 -13.67 -46.90
C ILE A 155 13.30 -13.16 -45.46
N CYS A 156 14.40 -13.18 -44.71
CA CYS A 156 14.43 -12.66 -43.35
C CYS A 156 14.06 -11.17 -43.30
N ASN A 157 14.59 -10.37 -44.23
CA ASN A 157 14.29 -8.95 -44.33
C ASN A 157 12.82 -8.69 -44.69
N ALA A 158 12.24 -9.46 -45.62
CA ALA A 158 10.81 -9.39 -45.93
C ALA A 158 9.95 -9.70 -44.70
N LEU A 159 10.25 -10.79 -43.98
CA LEU A 159 9.52 -11.17 -42.76
C LEU A 159 9.66 -10.13 -41.63
N LYS A 160 10.85 -9.54 -41.46
CA LYS A 160 11.10 -8.43 -40.52
C LYS A 160 10.27 -7.18 -40.84
N VAL A 161 9.77 -7.02 -42.07
CA VAL A 161 8.84 -5.95 -42.47
C VAL A 161 7.37 -6.37 -42.33
N THR A 162 7.03 -7.60 -42.70
CA THR A 162 5.64 -8.06 -42.74
C THR A 162 5.09 -8.47 -41.38
N LEU A 163 5.87 -9.19 -40.55
CA LEU A 163 5.41 -9.68 -39.24
C LEU A 163 5.01 -8.57 -38.26
N PRO A 164 5.71 -7.42 -38.15
CA PRO A 164 5.23 -6.29 -37.34
C PRO A 164 3.82 -5.81 -37.71
N LYS A 165 3.47 -5.82 -39.01
CA LYS A 165 2.12 -5.46 -39.48
C LYS A 165 1.06 -6.49 -39.07
N ARG A 166 1.45 -7.73 -38.74
CA ARG A 166 0.56 -8.82 -38.30
C ARG A 166 0.48 -8.91 -36.78
N ILE A 167 1.54 -8.52 -36.07
CA ILE A 167 1.47 -8.29 -34.61
C ILE A 167 0.40 -7.23 -34.31
N ARG A 168 0.26 -6.20 -35.16
CA ARG A 168 -0.77 -5.16 -35.03
C ARG A 168 -2.06 -5.45 -35.83
N ASP A 169 -2.37 -6.72 -36.11
CA ASP A 169 -3.59 -7.08 -36.85
C ASP A 169 -4.86 -6.82 -36.03
N LYS A 170 -5.96 -6.52 -36.71
CA LYS A 170 -7.27 -6.33 -36.08
C LYS A 170 -7.73 -7.60 -35.36
N LYS A 171 -7.43 -8.78 -35.92
CA LYS A 171 -7.89 -10.07 -35.38
C LYS A 171 -6.89 -10.62 -34.35
N PRO A 172 -7.32 -10.89 -33.10
CA PRO A 172 -6.44 -11.37 -32.04
C PRO A 172 -5.72 -12.68 -32.35
N ALA A 173 -6.41 -13.63 -33.00
CA ALA A 173 -5.82 -14.90 -33.42
C ALA A 173 -4.61 -14.71 -34.37
N ILE A 174 -4.67 -13.71 -35.25
CA ILE A 174 -3.56 -13.38 -36.15
C ILE A 174 -2.42 -12.75 -35.35
N ARG A 175 -2.72 -11.83 -34.42
CA ARG A 175 -1.70 -11.22 -33.54
C ARG A 175 -0.94 -12.28 -32.75
N ALA A 176 -1.66 -13.20 -32.08
CA ALA A 176 -1.06 -14.29 -31.32
C ALA A 176 -0.18 -15.20 -32.19
N GLN A 177 -0.65 -15.55 -33.39
CA GLN A 177 0.10 -16.40 -34.31
C GLN A 177 1.33 -15.66 -34.89
N ALA A 178 1.25 -14.34 -35.08
CA ALA A 178 2.35 -13.50 -35.54
C ALA A 178 3.43 -13.34 -34.47
N VAL A 179 3.04 -13.23 -33.20
CA VAL A 179 3.96 -13.29 -32.06
C VAL A 179 4.76 -14.59 -32.11
N ILE A 180 4.09 -15.74 -32.23
CA ILE A 180 4.76 -17.05 -32.31
C ILE A 180 5.71 -17.13 -33.52
N ALA A 181 5.26 -16.65 -34.69
CA ALA A 181 6.08 -16.61 -35.91
C ALA A 181 7.32 -15.70 -35.75
N SER A 182 7.26 -14.70 -34.88
CA SER A 182 8.33 -13.71 -34.68
C SER A 182 9.41 -14.16 -33.69
N ARG A 183 9.35 -15.42 -33.18
CA ARG A 183 10.27 -15.93 -32.15
C ARG A 183 11.76 -15.74 -32.50
N LYS A 184 12.14 -15.89 -33.77
CA LYS A 184 13.53 -15.76 -34.25
C LYS A 184 13.94 -14.32 -34.59
N PHE A 185 13.02 -13.36 -34.58
CA PHE A 185 13.24 -11.99 -35.08
C PHE A 185 13.05 -10.93 -33.99
N GLN A 186 13.23 -11.31 -32.73
CA GLN A 186 13.01 -10.43 -31.58
C GLN A 186 14.11 -9.36 -31.42
N ASP A 187 15.19 -9.42 -32.20
CA ASP A 187 16.19 -8.36 -32.37
C ASP A 187 15.64 -7.13 -33.13
N ASN A 188 14.54 -7.31 -33.86
CA ASN A 188 13.92 -6.23 -34.62
C ASN A 188 13.14 -5.26 -33.70
N LYS A 189 13.47 -3.96 -33.78
CA LYS A 189 12.87 -2.91 -32.96
C LYS A 189 11.33 -2.84 -33.08
N LEU A 190 10.76 -2.98 -34.28
CA LEU A 190 9.30 -2.91 -34.47
C LEU A 190 8.58 -4.10 -33.85
N ILE A 191 9.23 -5.27 -33.83
CA ILE A 191 8.72 -6.47 -33.15
C ILE A 191 8.79 -6.26 -31.63
N GLN A 192 9.90 -5.75 -31.10
CA GLN A 192 10.04 -5.44 -29.68
C GLN A 192 8.98 -4.44 -29.19
N GLU A 193 8.79 -3.33 -29.92
CA GLU A 193 7.76 -2.33 -29.63
C GLU A 193 6.35 -2.93 -29.69
N GLY A 194 6.08 -3.77 -30.69
CA GLY A 194 4.81 -4.49 -30.81
C GLY A 194 4.56 -5.45 -29.64
N PHE A 195 5.58 -6.20 -29.23
CA PHE A 195 5.50 -7.15 -28.12
C PHE A 195 5.22 -6.43 -26.80
N LEU A 196 5.99 -5.41 -26.46
CA LEU A 196 5.78 -4.62 -25.24
C LEU A 196 4.42 -3.93 -25.22
N HIS A 197 3.98 -3.37 -26.36
CA HIS A 197 2.65 -2.75 -26.46
C HIS A 197 1.53 -3.75 -26.16
N HIS A 198 1.54 -4.91 -26.82
CA HIS A 198 0.49 -5.91 -26.65
C HIS A 198 0.59 -6.68 -25.33
N PHE A 199 1.79 -6.86 -24.77
CA PHE A 199 1.94 -7.49 -23.46
C PHE A 199 1.23 -6.66 -22.38
N ASN A 200 1.43 -5.34 -22.42
CA ASN A 200 0.89 -4.42 -21.42
C ASN A 200 -0.56 -3.97 -21.68
N ARG A 201 -1.08 -4.11 -22.91
CA ARG A 201 -2.35 -3.48 -23.30
C ARG A 201 -3.29 -4.33 -24.14
N ASP A 202 -2.88 -5.52 -24.58
CA ASP A 202 -3.78 -6.33 -25.40
C ASP A 202 -4.93 -6.87 -24.55
N PRO A 203 -6.20 -6.64 -24.94
CA PRO A 203 -7.34 -7.14 -24.18
C PRO A 203 -7.42 -8.67 -24.21
N GLU A 204 -6.81 -9.33 -25.20
CA GLU A 204 -7.05 -10.73 -25.49
C GLU A 204 -6.03 -11.65 -24.83
N LEU A 205 -6.55 -12.52 -23.96
CA LEU A 205 -5.82 -13.55 -23.24
C LEU A 205 -4.85 -14.34 -24.13
N THR A 206 -5.31 -14.77 -25.31
CA THR A 206 -4.51 -15.62 -26.20
C THR A 206 -3.27 -14.91 -26.73
N VAL A 207 -3.34 -13.58 -26.90
CA VAL A 207 -2.21 -12.77 -27.38
C VAL A 207 -1.20 -12.58 -26.26
N ARG A 208 -1.64 -12.14 -25.08
CA ARG A 208 -0.77 -11.97 -23.89
C ARG A 208 -0.08 -13.28 -23.52
N LYS A 209 -0.80 -14.40 -23.56
CA LYS A 209 -0.24 -15.73 -23.32
C LYS A 209 0.80 -16.16 -24.38
N ALA A 210 0.55 -15.88 -25.66
CA ALA A 210 1.52 -16.15 -26.72
C ALA A 210 2.81 -15.34 -26.53
N LEU A 211 2.70 -14.08 -26.12
CA LEU A 211 3.82 -13.20 -25.77
C LEU A 211 4.61 -13.75 -24.59
N LEU A 212 3.93 -14.06 -23.48
CA LEU A 212 4.53 -14.64 -22.28
C LEU A 212 5.28 -15.95 -22.57
N GLN A 213 4.88 -16.72 -23.58
CA GLN A 213 5.58 -17.95 -23.97
C GLN A 213 6.71 -17.72 -24.99
N THR A 214 6.75 -16.57 -25.65
CA THR A 214 7.63 -16.33 -26.81
C THR A 214 8.74 -15.30 -26.54
N MET A 215 8.45 -14.25 -25.77
CA MET A 215 9.41 -13.17 -25.46
C MET A 215 10.71 -13.74 -24.90
N ASP A 216 11.87 -13.34 -25.41
CA ASP A 216 13.17 -13.79 -24.91
C ASP A 216 13.62 -12.96 -23.70
N ILE A 217 13.98 -13.63 -22.61
CA ILE A 217 14.42 -12.98 -21.36
C ILE A 217 15.69 -12.16 -21.59
N LYS A 218 16.59 -12.59 -22.50
CA LYS A 218 17.82 -11.84 -22.80
C LYS A 218 17.56 -10.51 -23.50
N ILE A 219 16.41 -10.39 -24.17
CA ILE A 219 16.04 -9.19 -24.94
C ILE A 219 15.16 -8.27 -24.10
N PHE A 220 14.20 -8.84 -23.37
CA PHE A 220 13.18 -8.06 -22.65
C PHE A 220 13.41 -7.98 -21.14
N GLY A 221 14.43 -8.64 -20.59
CA GLY A 221 14.66 -8.71 -19.15
C GLY A 221 13.65 -9.62 -18.44
N HIS A 222 13.51 -9.44 -17.13
CA HIS A 222 12.65 -10.24 -16.26
C HIS A 222 11.32 -9.56 -15.90
N ASP A 223 11.18 -8.25 -16.10
CA ASP A 223 10.03 -7.45 -15.64
C ASP A 223 8.70 -8.02 -16.13
N PHE A 224 8.62 -8.38 -17.41
CA PHE A 224 7.40 -8.94 -17.99
C PHE A 224 6.97 -10.27 -17.32
N LEU A 225 7.91 -11.05 -16.74
CA LEU A 225 7.56 -12.26 -15.99
C LEU A 225 6.95 -11.91 -14.64
N ALA A 226 7.52 -10.92 -13.94
CA ALA A 226 6.97 -10.44 -12.69
C ALA A 226 5.58 -9.83 -12.90
N GLU A 227 5.41 -8.98 -13.91
CA GLU A 227 4.11 -8.39 -14.30
C GLU A 227 3.08 -9.46 -14.66
N ALA A 228 3.48 -10.52 -15.38
CA ALA A 228 2.58 -11.63 -15.73
C ALA A 228 2.01 -12.38 -14.51
N THR A 229 2.67 -12.31 -13.34
CA THR A 229 2.14 -12.89 -12.10
C THR A 229 0.99 -12.08 -11.50
N GLN A 230 0.59 -10.96 -12.09
CA GLN A 230 -0.56 -10.13 -11.71
C GLN A 230 -1.62 -10.04 -12.81
N ASP A 231 -1.50 -10.82 -13.88
CA ASP A 231 -2.49 -10.80 -14.96
C ASP A 231 -3.88 -11.16 -14.42
N SER A 232 -4.92 -10.53 -14.95
CA SER A 232 -6.31 -10.75 -14.54
C SER A 232 -6.75 -12.20 -14.68
N HIS A 233 -6.12 -12.99 -15.56
CA HIS A 233 -6.53 -14.36 -15.81
C HIS A 233 -5.56 -15.42 -15.23
N GLU A 234 -6.11 -16.38 -14.46
CA GLU A 234 -5.38 -17.51 -13.84
C GLU A 234 -4.35 -18.18 -14.77
N SER A 235 -4.75 -18.40 -16.03
CA SER A 235 -3.96 -19.22 -16.95
C SER A 235 -2.67 -18.54 -17.41
N ILE A 236 -2.61 -17.20 -17.37
CA ILE A 236 -1.39 -16.44 -17.63
C ILE A 236 -0.50 -16.50 -16.39
N ARG A 237 -1.03 -16.21 -15.19
CA ARG A 237 -0.27 -16.27 -13.93
C ARG A 237 0.35 -17.66 -13.72
N LYS A 238 -0.42 -18.72 -13.95
CA LYS A 238 0.07 -20.11 -14.00
C LYS A 238 1.22 -20.29 -14.98
N THR A 239 1.08 -19.80 -16.21
CA THR A 239 2.14 -19.90 -17.23
C THR A 239 3.39 -19.12 -16.82
N ALA A 240 3.22 -17.99 -16.13
CA ALA A 240 4.32 -17.19 -15.60
C ALA A 240 5.12 -17.98 -14.56
N PHE A 241 4.45 -18.57 -13.56
CA PHE A 241 5.08 -19.43 -12.56
C PHE A 241 5.82 -20.62 -13.17
N GLN A 242 5.21 -21.27 -14.18
CA GLN A 242 5.88 -22.34 -14.93
C GLN A 242 7.14 -21.85 -15.64
N ARG A 243 7.13 -20.62 -16.17
CA ARG A 243 8.29 -20.05 -16.86
C ARG A 243 9.38 -19.64 -15.89
N LEU A 244 9.01 -19.08 -14.73
CA LEU A 244 9.90 -18.71 -13.63
C LEU A 244 10.66 -19.90 -13.03
N SER A 245 10.10 -21.12 -13.10
CA SER A 245 10.78 -22.36 -12.66
C SER A 245 12.16 -22.59 -13.29
N LYS A 246 12.41 -21.98 -14.46
CA LYS A 246 13.67 -22.10 -15.21
C LYS A 246 14.75 -21.15 -14.71
N LEU A 247 14.39 -20.18 -13.87
CA LEU A 247 15.30 -19.20 -13.29
C LEU A 247 15.74 -19.62 -11.89
N SER A 248 16.81 -18.98 -11.44
CA SER A 248 17.25 -19.00 -10.05
C SER A 248 16.83 -17.69 -9.38
N PRO A 249 16.59 -17.69 -8.06
CA PRO A 249 16.32 -16.45 -7.33
C PRO A 249 17.41 -15.38 -7.51
N SER A 250 18.66 -15.80 -7.69
CA SER A 250 19.82 -14.92 -7.95
C SER A 250 19.82 -14.26 -9.33
N ASP A 251 18.98 -14.73 -10.27
CA ASP A 251 18.86 -14.14 -11.61
C ASP A 251 17.95 -12.89 -11.59
N LEU A 252 17.23 -12.67 -10.48
CA LEU A 252 16.27 -11.59 -10.28
C LEU A 252 16.85 -10.54 -9.34
N ASP A 253 16.44 -9.29 -9.52
CA ASP A 253 16.68 -8.28 -8.50
C ASP A 253 15.74 -8.46 -7.29
N SER A 254 16.02 -7.70 -6.22
CA SER A 254 15.28 -7.82 -4.96
C SER A 254 13.80 -7.47 -5.09
N ASP A 255 13.45 -6.50 -5.94
CA ASP A 255 12.07 -6.05 -6.09
C ASP A 255 11.26 -7.05 -6.93
N GLN A 256 11.85 -7.56 -8.01
CA GLN A 256 11.28 -8.64 -8.82
C GLN A 256 11.06 -9.91 -8.01
N LEU A 257 12.08 -10.35 -7.26
CA LEU A 257 12.00 -11.55 -6.42
C LEU A 257 10.88 -11.41 -5.39
N HIS A 258 10.85 -10.28 -4.68
CA HIS A 258 9.79 -10.02 -3.70
C HIS A 258 8.41 -9.97 -4.36
N GLN A 259 8.25 -9.26 -5.48
CA GLN A 259 6.96 -9.17 -6.17
C GLN A 259 6.42 -10.53 -6.60
N ILE A 260 7.27 -11.39 -7.17
CA ILE A 260 6.91 -12.75 -7.58
C ILE A 260 6.56 -13.61 -6.37
N MET A 261 7.35 -13.52 -5.30
CA MET A 261 7.10 -14.27 -4.06
C MET A 261 5.78 -13.83 -3.42
N HIS A 262 5.53 -12.53 -3.30
CA HIS A 262 4.27 -11.97 -2.81
C HIS A 262 3.08 -12.52 -3.60
N ASN A 263 3.11 -12.36 -4.93
CA ASN A 263 2.01 -12.78 -5.80
C ASN A 263 1.77 -14.30 -5.72
N GLY A 264 2.84 -15.11 -5.63
CA GLY A 264 2.72 -16.56 -5.51
C GLY A 264 2.25 -17.05 -4.14
N LEU A 265 2.76 -16.48 -3.05
CA LEU A 265 2.42 -16.85 -1.67
C LEU A 265 0.97 -16.51 -1.31
N PHE A 266 0.45 -15.43 -1.89
CA PHE A 266 -0.92 -14.93 -1.72
C PHE A 266 -1.83 -15.24 -2.91
N GLU A 267 -1.40 -16.10 -3.85
CA GLU A 267 -2.21 -16.54 -4.98
C GLU A 267 -3.45 -17.31 -4.50
N ARG A 268 -4.62 -16.83 -4.90
CA ARG A 268 -5.93 -17.31 -4.47
C ARG A 268 -6.45 -18.42 -5.37
N GLU A 269 -6.12 -18.35 -6.66
CA GLU A 269 -6.64 -19.30 -7.64
C GLU A 269 -5.86 -20.62 -7.63
N ARG A 270 -6.61 -21.73 -7.62
CA ARG A 270 -6.09 -23.05 -7.26
C ARG A 270 -4.96 -23.53 -8.18
N GLN A 271 -5.09 -23.36 -9.49
CA GLN A 271 -4.11 -23.87 -10.45
C GLN A 271 -2.86 -22.99 -10.50
N ALA A 272 -3.01 -21.68 -10.39
CA ALA A 272 -1.88 -20.76 -10.32
C ALA A 272 -1.10 -20.97 -9.02
N SER A 273 -1.78 -21.08 -7.87
CA SER A 273 -1.17 -21.34 -6.57
C SER A 273 -0.43 -22.68 -6.55
N PHE A 274 -1.07 -23.74 -7.08
CA PHE A 274 -0.43 -25.04 -7.23
C PHE A 274 0.83 -24.97 -8.11
N SER A 275 0.77 -24.22 -9.21
CA SER A 275 1.90 -24.07 -10.12
C SER A 275 3.05 -23.29 -9.47
N PHE A 276 2.78 -22.21 -8.73
CA PHE A 276 3.79 -21.51 -7.95
C PHE A 276 4.47 -22.47 -6.95
N LYS A 277 3.69 -23.15 -6.11
CA LYS A 277 4.23 -24.03 -5.06
C LYS A 277 5.10 -25.15 -5.61
N THR A 278 4.66 -25.80 -6.69
CA THR A 278 5.32 -26.99 -7.25
C THR A 278 6.38 -26.68 -8.31
N ASN A 279 6.13 -25.72 -9.20
CA ASN A 279 7.04 -25.42 -10.29
C ASN A 279 8.05 -24.34 -9.90
N THR A 280 7.66 -23.32 -9.14
CA THR A 280 8.55 -22.18 -8.84
C THR A 280 9.22 -22.33 -7.48
N LEU A 281 8.42 -22.43 -6.42
CA LEU A 281 8.89 -22.36 -5.04
C LEU A 281 9.77 -23.55 -4.66
N GLU A 282 9.34 -24.78 -4.92
CA GLU A 282 10.10 -25.98 -4.54
C GLU A 282 11.53 -26.03 -5.14
N PRO A 283 11.73 -25.78 -6.46
CA PRO A 283 13.08 -25.65 -7.03
C PRO A 283 13.89 -24.48 -6.45
N TRP A 284 13.24 -23.35 -6.14
CA TRP A 284 13.92 -22.19 -5.56
C TRP A 284 14.38 -22.44 -4.12
N LEU A 285 13.56 -23.08 -3.30
CA LEU A 285 13.92 -23.45 -1.92
C LEU A 285 15.21 -24.27 -1.87
N THR A 286 15.37 -25.21 -2.81
CA THR A 286 16.58 -26.04 -2.91
C THR A 286 17.85 -25.23 -3.26
N LYS A 287 17.68 -24.07 -3.92
CA LYS A 287 18.79 -23.15 -4.25
C LYS A 287 19.07 -22.15 -3.14
N MET A 288 18.06 -21.76 -2.36
CA MET A 288 18.16 -20.72 -1.34
C MET A 288 18.82 -21.22 -0.04
N TYR A 289 18.63 -22.48 0.34
CA TYR A 289 19.19 -23.03 1.57
C TYR A 289 19.29 -24.55 1.55
N ASP A 290 19.90 -25.13 2.58
CA ASP A 290 20.22 -26.56 2.73
C ASP A 290 19.07 -27.42 3.30
N GLY A 291 17.90 -26.83 3.53
CA GLY A 291 16.77 -27.52 4.16
C GLY A 291 16.84 -27.56 5.69
N LEU A 292 17.84 -26.94 6.34
CA LEU A 292 17.97 -26.86 7.80
C LEU A 292 18.12 -25.42 8.29
N ASP A 293 18.99 -24.62 7.66
CA ASP A 293 19.27 -23.26 8.08
C ASP A 293 18.29 -22.26 7.46
N MET A 294 17.15 -22.07 8.13
CA MET A 294 16.10 -21.12 7.69
C MET A 294 16.56 -19.66 7.68
N ILE A 295 17.64 -19.31 8.38
CA ILE A 295 18.18 -17.95 8.32
C ILE A 295 18.71 -17.65 6.92
N LYS A 296 19.43 -18.61 6.31
CA LYS A 296 19.88 -18.49 4.90
C LYS A 296 18.72 -18.38 3.91
N LEU A 297 17.61 -19.05 4.18
CA LEU A 297 16.41 -18.92 3.35
C LEU A 297 15.91 -17.47 3.33
N ILE A 298 15.84 -16.83 4.49
CA ILE A 298 15.31 -15.47 4.61
C ILE A 298 16.36 -14.37 4.37
N GLU A 299 17.63 -14.71 4.12
CA GLU A 299 18.68 -13.77 3.71
C GLU A 299 18.36 -13.12 2.35
N TYR A 300 17.57 -13.78 1.51
CA TYR A 300 17.08 -13.26 0.23
C TYR A 300 16.04 -12.14 0.37
N PHE A 301 15.57 -11.86 1.59
CA PHE A 301 14.48 -10.92 1.83
C PHE A 301 14.90 -9.83 2.83
N ASP A 302 14.40 -8.63 2.59
CA ASP A 302 14.31 -7.60 3.62
C ASP A 302 13.15 -7.95 4.55
N VAL A 303 13.45 -8.62 5.67
CA VAL A 303 12.47 -9.12 6.63
C VAL A 303 11.65 -8.00 7.27
N VAL A 304 12.24 -6.81 7.43
CA VAL A 304 11.56 -5.65 8.03
C VAL A 304 10.55 -5.08 7.06
N LYS A 305 10.92 -4.95 5.78
CA LYS A 305 10.04 -4.42 4.73
C LYS A 305 8.96 -5.42 4.31
N HIS A 306 9.28 -6.72 4.32
CA HIS A 306 8.46 -7.79 3.72
C HIS A 306 8.05 -8.86 4.73
N THR A 307 7.68 -8.44 5.94
CA THR A 307 7.39 -9.35 7.06
C THR A 307 6.29 -10.37 6.75
N ASP A 308 5.18 -9.93 6.16
CA ASP A 308 4.02 -10.81 5.89
C ASP A 308 4.37 -11.94 4.91
N ASP A 309 5.13 -11.63 3.86
CA ASP A 309 5.65 -12.59 2.90
C ASP A 309 6.57 -13.61 3.56
N VAL A 310 7.50 -13.13 4.39
CA VAL A 310 8.46 -13.99 5.11
C VAL A 310 7.73 -14.92 6.08
N GLU A 311 6.75 -14.41 6.83
CA GLU A 311 5.94 -15.23 7.74
C GLU A 311 5.12 -16.27 6.99
N LYS A 312 4.51 -15.89 5.86
CA LYS A 312 3.76 -16.82 5.01
C LYS A 312 4.66 -17.90 4.41
N LEU A 313 5.84 -17.53 3.95
CA LEU A 313 6.86 -18.44 3.44
C LEU A 313 7.30 -19.43 4.51
N LEU A 314 7.68 -18.95 5.70
CA LEU A 314 8.10 -19.80 6.81
C LEU A 314 6.98 -20.76 7.22
N SER A 315 5.74 -20.29 7.33
CA SER A 315 4.59 -21.16 7.62
C SER A 315 4.44 -22.30 6.60
N LEU A 316 4.54 -21.99 5.30
CA LEU A 316 4.45 -23.02 4.25
C LEU A 316 5.62 -24.00 4.30
N VAL A 317 6.83 -23.53 4.62
CA VAL A 317 8.01 -24.40 4.78
C VAL A 317 7.87 -25.29 6.01
N HIS A 318 7.37 -24.76 7.13
CA HIS A 318 7.09 -25.54 8.33
C HIS A 318 6.04 -26.64 8.09
N GLU A 319 4.94 -26.32 7.39
CA GLU A 319 3.92 -27.29 7.00
C GLU A 319 4.54 -28.41 6.15
N ARG A 320 5.32 -28.05 5.12
CA ARG A 320 6.02 -29.00 4.26
C ARG A 320 6.98 -29.91 5.06
N ASP A 321 7.71 -29.34 6.02
CA ASP A 321 8.71 -30.09 6.81
C ASP A 321 8.08 -30.92 7.93
N LEU A 322 6.87 -30.57 8.37
CA LEU A 322 6.05 -31.40 9.25
C LEU A 322 5.56 -32.66 8.51
N ASP A 323 5.11 -32.52 7.26
CA ASP A 323 4.59 -33.64 6.46
C ASP A 323 5.68 -34.65 6.04
N LYS A 324 6.96 -34.22 6.03
CA LYS A 324 8.10 -35.07 5.68
C LYS A 324 8.55 -35.92 6.86
N ILE A 325 8.04 -37.15 6.92
CA ILE A 325 8.39 -38.13 7.95
C ILE A 325 9.81 -38.68 7.72
N GLU A 326 10.63 -38.70 8.77
CA GLU A 326 12.00 -39.21 8.79
C GLU A 326 12.20 -40.21 9.96
N ASN A 327 13.39 -40.83 10.06
CA ASN A 327 13.75 -41.78 11.13
C ASN A 327 12.70 -42.89 11.38
N ASN A 328 12.27 -43.59 10.33
CA ASN A 328 11.28 -44.67 10.40
C ASN A 328 9.95 -44.26 11.09
N GLY A 329 9.58 -42.99 11.01
CA GLY A 329 8.34 -42.50 11.62
C GLY A 329 8.50 -41.93 13.03
N THR A 330 9.71 -41.89 13.60
CA THR A 330 9.91 -41.34 14.93
C THR A 330 10.09 -39.82 14.94
N ALA A 331 10.42 -39.20 13.82
CA ALA A 331 10.57 -37.74 13.68
C ALA A 331 10.10 -37.27 12.30
N THR A 332 10.05 -35.95 12.12
CA THR A 332 9.80 -35.31 10.83
C THR A 332 10.97 -34.38 10.51
N LYS A 333 11.09 -33.92 9.27
CA LYS A 333 12.12 -32.95 8.86
C LYS A 333 12.10 -31.71 9.75
N LEU A 334 10.91 -31.27 10.19
CA LEU A 334 10.74 -30.16 11.13
C LEU A 334 11.54 -30.34 12.43
N HIS A 335 11.64 -31.57 12.96
CA HIS A 335 12.39 -31.83 14.19
C HIS A 335 13.88 -31.52 13.99
N HIS A 336 14.44 -31.95 12.85
CA HIS A 336 15.84 -31.66 12.51
C HIS A 336 16.09 -30.17 12.30
N VAL A 337 15.14 -29.44 11.72
CA VAL A 337 15.24 -27.98 11.56
C VAL A 337 15.23 -27.28 12.93
N VAL A 338 14.32 -27.66 13.82
CA VAL A 338 14.25 -27.09 15.16
C VAL A 338 15.53 -27.35 15.95
N GLU A 339 16.07 -28.58 15.92
CA GLU A 339 17.33 -28.88 16.61
C GLU A 339 18.51 -28.11 16.02
N ALA A 340 18.62 -28.05 14.69
CA ALA A 340 19.68 -27.28 14.03
C ALA A 340 19.62 -25.79 14.39
N PHE A 341 18.41 -25.21 14.45
CA PHE A 341 18.22 -23.84 14.90
C PHE A 341 18.63 -23.66 16.37
N ARG A 342 18.15 -24.54 17.25
CA ARG A 342 18.42 -24.49 18.69
C ARG A 342 19.92 -24.59 18.99
N GLU A 343 20.61 -25.58 18.43
CA GLU A 343 22.05 -25.80 18.65
C GLU A 343 22.90 -24.62 18.19
N LYS A 344 22.50 -23.98 17.10
CA LYS A 344 23.25 -22.87 16.50
C LYS A 344 22.99 -21.52 17.18
N TRP A 345 21.74 -21.25 17.58
CA TRP A 345 21.31 -19.91 17.96
C TRP A 345 20.86 -19.75 19.41
N LEU A 346 20.53 -20.83 20.12
CA LEU A 346 20.01 -20.77 21.49
C LEU A 346 21.02 -21.32 22.50
N SER A 347 21.04 -20.73 23.70
CA SER A 347 21.86 -21.19 24.82
C SER A 347 21.45 -22.58 25.31
N SER A 348 22.43 -23.36 25.76
CA SER A 348 22.21 -24.69 26.33
C SER A 348 21.47 -24.64 27.67
N GLY A 349 20.72 -25.70 27.99
CA GLY A 349 19.88 -25.81 29.20
C GLY A 349 18.50 -25.15 29.05
N ASN A 350 17.83 -24.88 30.18
CA ASN A 350 16.45 -24.35 30.22
C ASN A 350 16.35 -22.87 29.85
N LYS A 351 17.47 -22.19 29.57
CA LYS A 351 17.45 -20.77 29.24
C LYS A 351 16.95 -20.49 27.84
N CYS A 352 17.16 -21.37 26.85
CA CYS A 352 16.64 -21.27 25.47
C CYS A 352 16.65 -19.85 24.86
N LEU A 353 17.71 -19.07 25.12
CA LEU A 353 17.82 -17.67 24.72
C LEU A 353 19.02 -17.44 23.81
N PRO A 354 18.91 -16.59 22.77
CA PRO A 354 20.04 -16.17 21.95
C PRO A 354 20.96 -15.21 22.71
N SER A 355 22.20 -15.02 22.22
CA SER A 355 23.07 -13.94 22.70
C SER A 355 22.51 -12.58 22.24
N PRO A 356 22.48 -11.53 23.10
CA PRO A 356 22.04 -10.20 22.70
C PRO A 356 22.78 -9.66 21.47
N ASP A 357 24.08 -9.94 21.36
CA ASP A 357 24.93 -9.45 20.27
C ASP A 357 24.66 -10.17 18.93
N ASN A 358 24.11 -11.38 18.98
CA ASN A 358 23.82 -12.20 17.79
C ASN A 358 22.34 -12.11 17.36
N LEU A 359 21.49 -11.45 18.15
CA LEU A 359 20.07 -11.33 17.86
C LEU A 359 19.84 -10.21 16.83
N ASN A 360 19.23 -10.57 15.70
CA ASN A 360 18.82 -9.65 14.65
C ASN A 360 17.40 -9.99 14.15
N GLU A 361 16.90 -9.20 13.19
CA GLU A 361 15.54 -9.33 12.64
C GLU A 361 15.28 -10.71 12.02
N ARG A 362 16.30 -11.36 11.44
CA ARG A 362 16.17 -12.69 10.84
C ARG A 362 16.07 -13.77 11.90
N VAL A 363 16.97 -13.74 12.89
CA VAL A 363 17.03 -14.72 13.98
C VAL A 363 15.74 -14.72 14.79
N VAL A 364 15.26 -13.53 15.19
CA VAL A 364 14.00 -13.43 15.94
C VAL A 364 12.80 -13.88 15.12
N THR A 365 12.79 -13.63 13.80
CA THR A 365 11.68 -14.03 12.92
C THR A 365 11.60 -15.54 12.77
N VAL A 366 12.73 -16.22 12.48
CA VAL A 366 12.75 -17.69 12.39
C VAL A 366 12.41 -18.31 13.75
N TRP A 367 13.02 -17.83 14.82
CA TRP A 367 12.80 -18.35 16.16
C TRP A 367 11.31 -18.32 16.53
N LEU A 368 10.67 -17.16 16.42
CA LEU A 368 9.28 -17.00 16.82
C LEU A 368 8.31 -17.66 15.85
N SER A 369 8.67 -17.78 14.57
CA SER A 369 7.88 -18.54 13.60
C SER A 369 7.86 -20.02 13.96
N LEU A 370 9.01 -20.61 14.31
CA LEU A 370 9.11 -22.00 14.79
C LEU A 370 8.33 -22.21 16.09
N VAL A 371 8.48 -21.31 17.06
CA VAL A 371 7.76 -21.36 18.34
C VAL A 371 6.24 -21.32 18.12
N SER A 372 5.76 -20.35 17.33
CA SER A 372 4.33 -20.19 17.02
C SER A 372 3.77 -21.41 16.30
N PHE A 373 4.50 -21.90 15.29
CA PHE A 373 4.10 -23.07 14.52
C PHE A 373 4.03 -24.35 15.37
N CYS A 374 5.04 -24.59 16.21
CA CYS A 374 5.08 -25.74 17.10
C CYS A 374 3.95 -25.70 18.13
N LYS A 375 3.67 -24.52 18.72
CA LYS A 375 2.56 -24.35 19.66
C LYS A 375 1.20 -24.63 19.01
N LYS A 376 0.97 -24.12 17.80
CA LYS A 376 -0.29 -24.28 17.07
C LYS A 376 -0.55 -25.74 16.63
N ASN A 377 0.53 -26.49 16.37
CA ASN A 377 0.46 -27.86 15.86
C ASN A 377 0.96 -28.91 16.87
N SER A 378 0.94 -28.61 18.17
CA SER A 378 1.48 -29.50 19.21
C SER A 378 0.84 -30.89 19.20
N SER A 379 -0.44 -30.99 18.84
CA SER A 379 -1.17 -32.26 18.71
C SER A 379 -0.69 -33.14 17.54
N LEU A 380 -0.05 -32.56 16.52
CA LEU A 380 0.45 -33.26 15.34
C LEU A 380 1.94 -33.61 15.45
N ILE A 381 2.68 -32.87 16.27
CA ILE A 381 4.13 -33.00 16.42
C ILE A 381 4.43 -34.08 17.47
N LYS A 382 5.29 -35.03 17.12
CA LYS A 382 5.73 -36.05 18.08
C LYS A 382 6.74 -35.45 19.07
N PRO A 383 6.68 -35.82 20.36
CA PRO A 383 7.69 -35.38 21.32
C PRO A 383 9.09 -35.91 21.01
N VAL A 384 10.12 -35.16 21.42
CA VAL A 384 11.54 -35.51 21.25
C VAL A 384 12.05 -36.25 22.49
N LYS A 385 12.82 -37.32 22.27
CA LYS A 385 13.54 -38.02 23.33
C LYS A 385 14.83 -37.27 23.70
N ILE A 386 14.98 -36.89 24.97
CA ILE A 386 16.17 -36.23 25.50
C ILE A 386 17.05 -37.27 26.21
N ARG A 387 18.35 -37.29 25.89
CA ARG A 387 19.35 -38.08 26.61
C ARG A 387 20.16 -37.17 27.51
N THR A 388 19.97 -37.31 28.82
CA THR A 388 20.77 -36.62 29.83
C THR A 388 22.05 -37.40 30.07
N ILE A 389 23.13 -37.06 29.36
CA ILE A 389 24.43 -37.69 29.60
C ILE A 389 24.99 -37.09 30.89
N GLN A 390 24.95 -37.84 32.00
CA GLN A 390 25.74 -37.48 33.18
C GLN A 390 27.23 -37.59 32.82
N PRO A 391 28.08 -36.61 33.18
CA PRO A 391 29.52 -36.73 32.95
C PRO A 391 30.05 -37.96 33.69
N PRO A 392 30.93 -38.78 33.08
CA PRO A 392 31.45 -39.98 33.73
C PRO A 392 32.19 -39.59 35.01
N SER A 393 31.84 -40.24 36.10
CA SER A 393 32.59 -40.16 37.35
C SER A 393 34.01 -40.68 37.07
N ASN A 394 35.02 -39.89 37.43
CA ASN A 394 36.44 -40.27 37.31
C ASN A 394 36.90 -41.08 38.52
N ASP A 395 36.00 -41.72 39.28
CA ASP A 395 36.37 -42.54 40.44
C ASP A 395 36.76 -43.96 39.98
N PRO A 396 38.05 -44.35 40.08
CA PRO A 396 38.51 -45.68 39.66
C PRO A 396 38.00 -46.83 40.55
N ASN A 397 37.24 -46.55 41.62
CA ASN A 397 36.65 -47.55 42.52
C ASN A 397 35.12 -47.71 42.39
N GLU A 398 34.50 -47.15 41.35
CA GLU A 398 33.05 -47.32 41.13
C GLU A 398 32.72 -48.76 40.73
N SER A 399 32.00 -49.48 41.60
CA SER A 399 31.62 -50.88 41.40
C SER A 399 30.90 -51.09 40.06
N ILE A 400 31.17 -52.19 39.36
CA ILE A 400 30.50 -52.55 38.09
C ILE A 400 28.97 -52.54 38.22
N GLU A 401 28.42 -52.87 39.40
CA GLU A 401 26.98 -52.75 39.70
C GLU A 401 26.47 -51.30 39.66
N ARG A 402 27.25 -50.30 40.09
CA ARG A 402 26.86 -48.87 39.99
C ARG A 402 26.98 -48.34 38.56
N ILE A 403 27.88 -48.88 37.75
CA ILE A 403 27.98 -48.57 36.32
C ILE A 403 26.78 -49.15 35.58
N LEU A 404 26.32 -50.36 35.94
CA LEU A 404 25.11 -50.96 35.40
C LEU A 404 23.83 -50.25 35.90
N ASP A 405 23.76 -49.88 37.18
CA ASP A 405 22.63 -49.11 37.74
C ASP A 405 22.55 -47.68 37.17
N SER A 406 23.69 -47.04 36.87
CA SER A 406 23.72 -45.72 36.19
C SER A 406 23.41 -45.80 34.69
N GLN A 407 23.62 -46.95 34.05
CA GLN A 407 23.16 -47.22 32.68
C GLN A 407 21.64 -47.50 32.63
N GLU A 408 21.07 -48.12 33.67
CA GLU A 408 19.63 -48.40 33.79
C GLU A 408 18.81 -47.19 34.31
N GLN A 409 19.43 -46.19 34.95
CA GLN A 409 18.80 -44.90 35.31
C GLN A 409 18.94 -43.81 34.21
N ASN A 410 19.06 -44.19 32.95
CA ASN A 410 18.79 -43.28 31.84
C ASN A 410 17.27 -43.05 31.75
N ASN A 411 16.72 -42.17 32.61
CA ASN A 411 15.37 -41.65 32.42
C ASN A 411 15.32 -40.94 31.05
N GLU A 412 14.77 -41.62 30.04
CA GLU A 412 14.46 -41.01 28.74
C GLU A 412 13.36 -39.96 28.98
N GLU A 413 13.76 -38.72 29.27
CA GLU A 413 12.84 -37.60 29.40
C GLU A 413 12.33 -37.21 28.01
N VAL A 414 11.01 -37.05 27.89
CA VAL A 414 10.34 -36.73 26.63
C VAL A 414 9.86 -35.30 26.72
N ALA A 415 10.31 -34.44 25.80
CA ALA A 415 9.95 -33.02 25.78
C ALA A 415 9.20 -32.67 24.49
N GLU A 416 8.26 -31.74 24.58
CA GLU A 416 7.61 -31.20 23.39
C GLU A 416 8.58 -30.31 22.61
N LEU A 417 8.45 -30.29 21.28
CA LEU A 417 9.34 -29.50 20.41
C LEU A 417 9.22 -27.99 20.70
N TYR A 418 8.03 -27.54 21.11
CA TYR A 418 7.77 -26.18 21.56
C TYR A 418 8.61 -25.82 22.80
N GLU A 419 8.64 -26.68 23.82
CA GLU A 419 9.38 -26.45 25.07
C GLU A 419 10.89 -26.30 24.83
N ARG A 420 11.42 -26.99 23.81
CA ARG A 420 12.83 -26.90 23.43
C ARG A 420 13.23 -25.54 22.84
N LEU A 421 12.26 -24.74 22.40
CA LEU A 421 12.46 -23.42 21.80
C LEU A 421 12.09 -22.27 22.74
N THR A 422 11.36 -22.54 23.83
CA THR A 422 10.83 -21.50 24.72
C THR A 422 11.63 -21.36 26.01
N PRO A 423 12.04 -20.14 26.39
CA PRO A 423 12.64 -19.85 27.69
C PRO A 423 11.60 -19.64 28.79
N ASP A 424 12.01 -19.71 30.06
CA ASP A 424 11.16 -19.24 31.16
C ASP A 424 10.85 -17.74 31.01
N LEU A 425 9.63 -17.33 31.39
CA LEU A 425 9.18 -15.94 31.23
C LEU A 425 10.10 -14.95 31.97
N VAL A 426 10.54 -15.29 33.19
CA VAL A 426 11.47 -14.48 33.98
C VAL A 426 12.79 -14.25 33.24
N ASN A 427 13.34 -15.31 32.64
CA ASN A 427 14.57 -15.23 31.87
C ASN A 427 14.38 -14.38 30.60
N LEU A 428 13.22 -14.48 29.96
CA LEU A 428 12.89 -13.73 28.74
C LEU A 428 12.71 -12.22 29.00
N VAL A 429 12.05 -11.82 30.08
CA VAL A 429 11.89 -10.38 30.41
C VAL A 429 13.21 -9.75 30.88
N ASP A 430 14.07 -10.50 31.57
CA ASP A 430 15.43 -10.05 31.89
C ASP A 430 16.26 -9.91 30.60
N PHE A 431 16.13 -10.86 29.67
CA PHE A 431 16.78 -10.77 28.36
C PHE A 431 16.32 -9.54 27.58
N LEU A 432 15.01 -9.24 27.56
CA LEU A 432 14.48 -8.02 26.95
C LEU A 432 15.14 -6.76 27.54
N LYS A 433 15.29 -6.69 28.86
CA LYS A 433 15.95 -5.56 29.53
C LYS A 433 17.40 -5.39 29.07
N ARG A 434 18.14 -6.51 28.95
CA ARG A 434 19.52 -6.50 28.42
C ARG A 434 19.56 -6.07 26.95
N PHE A 435 18.65 -6.59 26.13
CA PHE A 435 18.52 -6.21 24.72
C PHE A 435 18.23 -4.71 24.56
N VAL A 436 17.29 -4.14 25.32
CA VAL A 436 16.95 -2.71 25.26
C VAL A 436 18.16 -1.83 25.58
N ARG A 437 18.96 -2.20 26.59
CA ARG A 437 20.18 -1.46 26.94
C ARG A 437 21.27 -1.59 25.87
N HIS A 438 21.43 -2.78 25.29
CA HIS A 438 22.36 -3.00 24.18
C HIS A 438 21.94 -2.18 22.96
N ALA A 439 20.67 -2.26 22.56
CA ALA A 439 20.12 -1.49 21.45
C ALA A 439 20.33 0.02 21.66
N ASP A 440 20.11 0.55 22.86
CA ASP A 440 20.33 1.97 23.15
C ASP A 440 21.79 2.39 22.96
N GLN A 441 22.75 1.52 23.34
CA GLN A 441 24.17 1.75 23.12
C GLN A 441 24.53 1.72 21.63
N VAL A 442 24.01 0.76 20.87
CA VAL A 442 24.27 0.63 19.43
C VAL A 442 23.65 1.77 18.64
N LEU A 443 22.39 2.13 18.91
CA LEU A 443 21.66 3.16 18.15
C LEU A 443 22.14 4.59 18.43
N LYS A 444 22.86 4.80 19.55
CA LYS A 444 23.63 6.03 19.78
C LYS A 444 24.78 6.19 18.78
N ILE A 445 25.35 5.08 18.31
CA ILE A 445 26.46 5.06 17.34
C ILE A 445 25.90 5.04 15.91
N ASP A 446 24.97 4.14 15.62
CA ASP A 446 24.41 3.93 14.28
C ASP A 446 22.87 3.98 14.28
N LYS A 447 22.34 5.09 13.78
CA LYS A 447 20.89 5.31 13.66
C LYS A 447 20.27 4.62 12.45
N SER A 448 21.06 4.08 11.51
CA SER A 448 20.52 3.39 10.35
C SER A 448 19.81 2.08 10.74
N LEU A 449 20.19 1.50 11.88
CA LEU A 449 19.67 0.24 12.39
C LEU A 449 18.37 0.37 13.20
N ILE A 450 17.82 1.58 13.36
CA ILE A 450 16.61 1.83 14.19
C ILE A 450 15.47 0.90 13.79
N ALA A 451 15.20 0.75 12.49
CA ALA A 451 14.11 -0.09 11.99
C ALA A 451 14.29 -1.57 12.36
N ASN A 452 15.51 -2.12 12.24
CA ASN A 452 15.83 -3.51 12.56
C ASN A 452 15.69 -3.82 14.05
N TYR A 453 16.21 -2.93 14.91
CA TYR A 453 16.10 -3.08 16.36
C TYR A 453 14.68 -2.85 16.85
N GLU A 454 13.95 -1.89 16.28
CA GLU A 454 12.54 -1.66 16.59
C GLU A 454 11.70 -2.88 16.18
N PHE A 455 11.94 -3.45 15.00
CA PHE A 455 11.28 -4.68 14.56
C PHE A 455 11.56 -5.85 15.54
N THR A 456 12.82 -6.06 15.90
CA THR A 456 13.23 -7.12 16.83
C THR A 456 12.58 -6.95 18.20
N TYR A 457 12.57 -5.72 18.71
CA TYR A 457 11.88 -5.34 19.95
C TYR A 457 10.39 -5.73 19.92
N HIS A 458 9.68 -5.36 18.85
CA HIS A 458 8.25 -5.67 18.70
C HIS A 458 7.99 -7.17 18.65
N LYS A 459 8.84 -7.94 17.95
CA LYS A 459 8.76 -9.40 17.90
C LYS A 459 8.95 -10.02 19.30
N LEU A 460 9.96 -9.58 20.05
CA LEU A 460 10.18 -10.05 21.43
C LEU A 460 9.02 -9.70 22.35
N MET A 461 8.51 -8.47 22.28
CA MET A 461 7.35 -8.06 23.07
C MET A 461 6.11 -8.88 22.72
N GLY A 462 5.86 -9.11 21.44
CA GLY A 462 4.82 -10.01 20.96
C GLY A 462 4.96 -11.39 21.59
N PHE A 463 6.16 -11.97 21.60
CA PHE A 463 6.44 -13.26 22.21
C PHE A 463 6.18 -13.29 23.72
N ILE A 464 6.68 -12.30 24.46
CA ILE A 464 6.47 -12.16 25.92
C ILE A 464 4.98 -12.16 26.25
N THR A 465 4.16 -11.47 25.45
CA THR A 465 2.71 -11.43 25.69
C THR A 465 2.02 -12.77 25.43
N THR A 466 2.66 -13.78 24.85
CA THR A 466 2.04 -15.11 24.64
C THR A 466 2.10 -16.02 25.88
N TYR A 467 2.82 -15.62 26.91
CA TYR A 467 2.94 -16.36 28.17
C TYR A 467 1.76 -16.12 29.09
N GLU A 468 1.58 -17.05 30.02
CA GLU A 468 0.73 -16.90 31.20
C GLU A 468 1.63 -16.82 32.43
N VAL A 469 1.29 -15.95 33.37
CA VAL A 469 2.04 -15.79 34.62
C VAL A 469 1.49 -16.77 35.64
N GLY A 470 2.35 -17.65 36.15
CA GLY A 470 1.99 -18.71 37.09
C GLY A 470 1.80 -18.19 38.51
N ASP A 471 2.89 -18.00 39.24
CA ASP A 471 2.87 -17.66 40.66
C ASP A 471 3.03 -16.16 40.95
N GLU A 472 2.80 -15.77 42.22
CA GLU A 472 2.88 -14.37 42.65
C GLU A 472 4.32 -13.83 42.66
N LEU A 473 5.33 -14.71 42.77
CA LEU A 473 6.73 -14.32 42.72
C LEU A 473 7.12 -13.92 41.30
N GLU A 474 6.82 -14.78 40.33
CA GLU A 474 6.98 -14.54 38.90
C GLU A 474 6.22 -13.28 38.48
N ARG A 475 4.97 -13.10 38.94
CA ARG A 475 4.19 -11.88 38.69
C ARG A 475 4.93 -10.62 39.12
N LYS A 476 5.45 -10.60 40.35
CA LYS A 476 6.20 -9.45 40.88
C LYS A 476 7.50 -9.22 40.13
N THR A 477 8.24 -10.29 39.81
CA THR A 477 9.49 -10.20 39.07
C THR A 477 9.27 -9.66 37.66
N VAL A 478 8.24 -10.12 36.95
CA VAL A 478 7.87 -9.62 35.62
C VAL A 478 7.40 -8.17 35.67
N GLN A 479 6.56 -7.81 36.64
CA GLN A 479 6.11 -6.43 36.85
C GLN A 479 7.30 -5.49 37.10
N GLU A 480 8.24 -5.88 37.95
CA GLU A 480 9.43 -5.09 38.27
C GLU A 480 10.39 -4.99 37.08
N ALA A 481 10.61 -6.07 36.33
CA ALA A 481 11.45 -6.06 35.15
C ALA A 481 10.92 -5.08 34.08
N LEU A 482 9.65 -5.22 33.69
CA LEU A 482 9.01 -4.32 32.71
C LEU A 482 8.87 -2.89 33.26
N GLY A 483 8.54 -2.74 34.54
CA GLY A 483 8.48 -1.45 35.23
C GLY A 483 9.82 -0.72 35.24
N SER A 484 10.93 -1.45 35.42
CA SER A 484 12.28 -0.86 35.39
C SER A 484 12.63 -0.31 34.02
N ILE A 485 12.22 -0.99 32.93
CA ILE A 485 12.39 -0.48 31.56
C ILE A 485 11.58 0.81 31.37
N LEU A 486 10.36 0.88 31.91
CA LEU A 486 9.55 2.11 31.91
C LEU A 486 10.10 3.21 32.80
N ARG A 487 10.90 2.93 33.81
CA ARG A 487 11.59 3.96 34.61
C ARG A 487 12.80 4.52 33.86
N GLU A 488 13.56 3.66 33.20
CA GLU A 488 14.71 4.05 32.40
C GLU A 488 14.27 4.85 31.13
N ASN A 489 14.96 5.94 30.78
CA ASN A 489 14.68 6.72 29.57
C ASN A 489 15.55 6.23 28.40
N LEU A 490 15.37 4.96 28.02
CA LEU A 490 16.11 4.30 26.95
C LEU A 490 15.25 4.23 25.70
N LEU A 491 15.83 4.41 24.51
CA LEU A 491 15.14 4.25 23.21
C LEU A 491 13.92 5.18 22.96
N THR A 492 13.45 5.95 23.95
CA THR A 492 12.40 6.96 23.78
C THR A 492 12.85 8.00 22.75
N GLY A 493 12.09 8.11 21.65
CA GLY A 493 12.41 9.01 20.54
C GLY A 493 13.35 8.40 19.48
N TYR A 494 13.85 7.17 19.68
CA TYR A 494 14.41 6.34 18.61
C TYR A 494 13.32 5.52 17.95
N PHE A 495 12.57 4.75 18.75
CA PHE A 495 11.46 3.92 18.26
C PHE A 495 10.16 4.72 18.23
N ASN A 496 9.34 4.46 17.21
CA ASN A 496 8.01 5.04 17.08
C ASN A 496 7.04 4.54 18.18
N GLN A 497 7.16 3.25 18.55
CA GLN A 497 6.32 2.59 19.55
C GLN A 497 7.13 1.82 20.60
N PHE A 498 8.02 2.49 21.32
CA PHE A 498 8.75 1.83 22.42
C PHE A 498 7.86 1.49 23.62
N ILE A 499 7.13 2.47 24.15
CA ILE A 499 6.42 2.36 25.43
C ILE A 499 5.12 1.55 25.36
N PRO A 500 4.26 1.71 24.32
CA PRO A 500 2.95 1.03 24.31
C PRO A 500 3.00 -0.49 24.43
N PRO A 501 3.90 -1.23 23.73
CA PRO A 501 4.00 -2.68 23.89
C PRO A 501 4.28 -3.13 25.33
N ILE A 502 5.10 -2.40 26.09
CA ILE A 502 5.43 -2.73 27.49
C ILE A 502 4.19 -2.60 28.37
N VAL A 503 3.44 -1.51 28.21
CA VAL A 503 2.22 -1.24 28.99
C VAL A 503 1.13 -2.26 28.64
N LYS A 504 0.96 -2.59 27.36
CA LYS A 504 0.07 -3.68 26.91
C LYS A 504 0.47 -5.03 27.50
N GLY A 505 1.77 -5.31 27.57
CA GLY A 505 2.31 -6.52 28.21
C GLY A 505 2.04 -6.57 29.71
N LEU A 506 2.26 -5.47 30.43
CA LEU A 506 1.91 -5.34 31.85
C LEU A 506 0.41 -5.57 32.07
N HIS A 507 -0.45 -4.99 31.23
CA HIS A 507 -1.88 -5.26 31.30
C HIS A 507 -2.16 -6.76 31.15
N LYS A 508 -1.72 -7.37 30.05
CA LYS A 508 -2.06 -8.77 29.74
C LYS A 508 -1.54 -9.74 30.81
N LEU A 509 -0.27 -9.61 31.20
CA LEU A 509 0.41 -10.55 32.09
C LEU A 509 0.07 -10.31 33.58
N ILE A 510 -0.05 -9.05 33.98
CA ILE A 510 -0.12 -8.68 35.41
C ILE A 510 -1.52 -8.18 35.79
N TYR A 511 -2.08 -7.23 35.03
CA TYR A 511 -3.26 -6.46 35.44
C TYR A 511 -4.56 -6.81 34.69
N SER A 512 -4.61 -7.92 33.95
CA SER A 512 -5.74 -8.29 33.09
C SER A 512 -7.05 -8.45 33.86
N LYS A 513 -6.97 -8.69 35.18
CA LYS A 513 -8.10 -8.81 36.10
C LYS A 513 -8.45 -7.53 36.86
N SER A 514 -7.62 -6.47 36.79
CA SER A 514 -7.84 -5.25 37.60
C SER A 514 -7.33 -3.98 36.91
N SER A 515 -8.22 -3.35 36.13
CA SER A 515 -7.98 -2.07 35.46
C SER A 515 -7.56 -0.96 36.43
N ASN A 516 -8.17 -0.88 37.61
CA ASN A 516 -7.88 0.18 38.59
C ASN A 516 -6.45 0.11 39.14
N LEU A 517 -5.94 -1.11 39.38
CA LEU A 517 -4.56 -1.29 39.82
C LEU A 517 -3.57 -0.91 38.72
N MET A 518 -3.90 -1.20 37.45
CA MET A 518 -3.10 -0.76 36.31
C MET A 518 -3.02 0.76 36.23
N ILE A 519 -4.17 1.44 36.34
CA ILE A 519 -4.21 2.91 36.25
C ILE A 519 -3.41 3.52 37.39
N ASN A 520 -3.60 3.06 38.63
CA ASN A 520 -2.84 3.57 39.78
C ASN A 520 -1.33 3.37 39.60
N TYR A 521 -0.90 2.18 39.16
CA TYR A 521 0.51 1.90 38.91
C TYR A 521 1.11 2.80 37.83
N ILE A 522 0.41 2.97 36.71
CA ILE A 522 0.86 3.85 35.61
C ILE A 522 0.88 5.31 36.05
N SER A 523 -0.14 5.78 36.78
CA SER A 523 -0.18 7.13 37.33
C SER A 523 0.96 7.39 38.31
N GLU A 524 1.30 6.43 39.16
CA GLU A 524 2.44 6.53 40.09
C GLU A 524 3.77 6.61 39.32
N LEU A 525 3.98 5.74 38.33
CA LEU A 525 5.18 5.80 37.49
C LEU A 525 5.32 7.16 36.78
N ILE A 526 4.22 7.69 36.24
CA ILE A 526 4.22 9.00 35.58
C ILE A 526 4.46 10.12 36.58
N GLN A 527 3.88 10.04 37.78
CA GLN A 527 4.12 11.05 38.82
C GLN A 527 5.59 11.08 39.23
N ASN A 528 6.24 9.92 39.35
CA ASN A 528 7.67 9.83 39.63
C ASN A 528 8.54 10.42 38.51
N ILE A 529 8.14 10.26 37.24
CA ILE A 529 8.82 10.90 36.09
C ILE A 529 8.60 12.42 36.12
N ARG A 530 7.38 12.89 36.45
CA ARG A 530 7.04 14.33 36.52
C ARG A 530 7.65 15.05 37.72
N SER A 531 7.73 14.42 38.89
CA SER A 531 8.38 15.04 40.05
C SER A 531 9.87 15.29 39.77
N HIS A 532 10.54 14.37 39.07
CA HIS A 532 11.92 14.55 38.63
C HIS A 532 12.09 15.74 37.66
N LEU A 533 11.08 16.02 36.85
CA LEU A 533 11.03 17.16 35.94
C LEU A 533 10.83 18.50 36.65
N GLU A 534 9.92 18.53 37.63
CA GLU A 534 9.63 19.72 38.45
C GLU A 534 10.83 20.07 39.34
N ASP A 535 11.54 19.06 39.88
CA ASP A 535 12.75 19.25 40.70
C ASP A 535 13.91 19.86 39.89
N LEU A 536 14.08 19.48 38.61
CA LEU A 536 15.12 20.02 37.72
C LEU A 536 14.79 21.42 37.17
N ALA A 537 13.50 21.79 37.13
CA ALA A 537 13.03 23.09 36.66
C ALA A 537 13.05 24.19 37.75
N THR A 538 13.34 23.84 39.01
CA THR A 538 13.50 24.84 40.07
C THR A 538 14.91 25.46 40.02
N PRO A 539 15.06 26.80 39.96
CA PRO A 539 16.35 27.42 40.21
C PRO A 539 16.72 27.12 41.65
N THR A 540 17.87 26.47 41.88
CA THR A 540 18.42 26.22 43.22
C THR A 540 18.32 27.46 44.10
N GLN A 541 17.39 27.46 45.05
CA GLN A 541 17.43 28.40 46.16
C GLN A 541 18.50 27.95 47.16
N PRO A 542 19.26 28.87 47.79
CA PRO A 542 20.15 28.51 48.88
C PRO A 542 19.32 28.07 50.11
N PRO A 543 19.88 27.21 51.00
CA PRO A 543 19.09 26.44 51.96
C PRO A 543 18.40 27.31 53.02
N PRO A 544 17.26 26.87 53.57
CA PRO A 544 16.40 27.69 54.41
C PRO A 544 16.96 27.84 55.83
N LYS A 545 16.92 29.07 56.36
CA LYS A 545 17.02 29.31 57.81
C LYS A 545 15.65 29.13 58.44
N MET A 546 15.57 28.20 59.39
CA MET A 546 14.41 27.93 60.23
C MET A 546 13.97 29.17 61.03
N MET A 547 12.66 29.41 61.15
CA MET A 547 12.03 29.82 62.42
C MET A 547 10.48 29.76 62.38
N HIS A 548 9.94 28.86 63.22
CA HIS A 548 8.72 28.88 64.05
C HIS A 548 7.34 29.40 63.56
N SER A 549 6.42 28.42 63.42
CA SER A 549 5.07 28.29 64.03
C SER A 549 4.13 29.50 64.19
N ALA A 550 2.90 29.38 63.67
CA ALA A 550 1.66 29.12 64.44
C ALA A 550 0.37 29.42 63.62
N ILE A 551 -0.60 28.47 63.64
CA ILE A 551 -2.06 28.63 63.92
C ILE A 551 -2.80 29.75 63.14
N SER A 552 -3.85 29.58 62.33
CA SER A 552 -5.12 28.84 62.48
C SER A 552 -6.01 28.93 61.22
N VAL A 553 -6.79 27.88 60.98
CA VAL A 553 -8.06 27.74 60.21
C VAL A 553 -9.23 28.41 61.01
N PRO A 554 -10.48 28.77 60.53
CA PRO A 554 -11.26 28.32 59.35
C PRO A 554 -12.07 29.35 58.51
N CYS A 555 -12.36 28.93 57.27
CA CYS A 555 -13.69 28.79 56.61
C CYS A 555 -14.84 29.78 56.91
N LYS A 556 -15.43 30.37 55.85
CA LYS A 556 -16.89 30.32 55.55
C LYS A 556 -17.25 30.95 54.19
N THR A 557 -17.92 30.15 53.36
CA THR A 557 -18.79 30.45 52.20
C THR A 557 -20.13 31.11 52.63
N PRO A 558 -21.16 31.30 51.76
CA PRO A 558 -21.29 31.95 50.45
C PRO A 558 -22.53 32.90 50.41
N LYS A 559 -22.88 33.48 49.24
CA LYS A 559 -24.25 33.80 48.68
C LYS A 559 -24.17 34.99 47.70
N SER A 560 -24.29 34.78 46.38
CA SER A 560 -25.51 34.65 45.56
C SER A 560 -26.20 35.97 45.15
N ALA A 561 -26.10 36.27 43.84
CA ALA A 561 -27.13 36.78 42.91
C ALA A 561 -27.87 38.11 43.20
N LYS A 562 -27.84 39.03 42.23
CA LYS A 562 -29.01 39.32 41.37
C LYS A 562 -28.71 40.26 40.19
N ARG A 563 -29.44 39.95 39.13
CA ARG A 563 -29.51 40.47 37.77
C ARG A 563 -30.48 41.65 37.71
N VAL A 564 -30.18 42.73 36.98
CA VAL A 564 -31.19 43.62 36.37
C VAL A 564 -30.68 44.13 35.03
N THR A 565 -31.52 43.92 34.01
CA THR A 565 -31.46 44.33 32.60
C THR A 565 -32.14 45.70 32.39
N ILE A 566 -31.82 46.38 31.29
CA ILE A 566 -32.73 46.90 30.21
C ILE A 566 -32.22 48.23 29.57
N ASN A 567 -32.03 48.16 28.24
CA ASN A 567 -32.23 49.16 27.15
C ASN A 567 -31.47 50.51 27.17
N GLU A 568 -31.12 51.17 26.05
CA GLU A 568 -31.49 51.08 24.63
C GLU A 568 -30.53 51.97 23.79
N LYS A 569 -30.57 51.76 22.46
CA LYS A 569 -30.34 52.71 21.35
C LYS A 569 -28.94 52.93 20.77
N LEU A 570 -28.81 52.40 19.54
CA LEU A 570 -27.93 52.81 18.45
C LEU A 570 -28.25 54.25 18.00
N PRO A 571 -27.25 55.03 17.56
CA PRO A 571 -27.27 55.42 16.14
C PRO A 571 -25.91 55.37 15.46
N THR A 572 -25.99 54.98 14.19
CA THR A 572 -24.99 54.88 13.13
C THR A 572 -24.26 56.20 12.84
N ARG A 573 -22.91 56.17 12.79
CA ARG A 573 -22.11 56.92 11.80
C ARG A 573 -20.70 56.34 11.73
N VAL A 574 -20.38 55.66 10.64
CA VAL A 574 -19.03 55.17 10.30
C VAL A 574 -18.17 56.37 9.93
N SER A 575 -17.10 56.62 10.68
CA SER A 575 -16.02 57.56 10.33
C SER A 575 -14.78 56.74 9.98
N ILE A 576 -14.36 56.81 8.72
CA ILE A 576 -13.15 56.14 8.21
C ILE A 576 -11.92 56.81 8.87
N ALA A 577 -11.14 56.03 9.62
CA ALA A 577 -9.94 56.52 10.30
C ALA A 577 -8.82 56.80 9.28
N THR A 578 -8.12 57.93 9.43
CA THR A 578 -7.01 58.31 8.55
C THR A 578 -5.70 57.71 9.06
N LYS A 579 -4.69 57.57 8.19
CA LYS A 579 -3.34 57.10 8.56
C LYS A 579 -2.66 57.94 9.66
N ALA A 580 -3.08 59.19 9.83
CA ALA A 580 -2.65 60.06 10.91
C ALA A 580 -3.26 59.67 12.27
N ASP A 581 -4.48 59.13 12.27
CA ASP A 581 -5.16 58.66 13.48
C ASP A 581 -4.52 57.37 14.02
N GLU A 582 -4.06 56.49 13.13
CA GLU A 582 -3.29 55.29 13.51
C GLU A 582 -1.96 55.66 14.17
N GLN A 583 -1.20 56.59 13.59
CA GLN A 583 0.07 57.03 14.15
C GLN A 583 -0.11 57.74 15.50
N ASN A 584 -1.17 58.54 15.65
CA ASN A 584 -1.48 59.21 16.91
C ASN A 584 -1.91 58.20 17.99
N LEU A 585 -2.65 57.15 17.60
CA LEU A 585 -3.02 56.05 18.50
C LEU A 585 -1.78 55.25 18.94
N GLU A 586 -0.85 54.95 18.04
CA GLU A 586 0.40 54.25 18.38
C GLU A 586 1.30 55.08 19.30
N PHE A 587 1.43 56.39 19.03
CA PHE A 587 2.17 57.29 19.90
C PHE A 587 1.57 57.37 21.31
N THR A 588 0.24 57.38 21.40
CA THR A 588 -0.48 57.38 22.69
C THR A 588 -0.24 56.09 23.45
N ILE A 589 -0.32 54.93 22.78
CA ILE A 589 -0.05 53.62 23.40
C ILE A 589 1.40 53.55 23.89
N ALA A 590 2.37 54.01 23.10
CA ALA A 590 3.77 54.03 23.48
C ALA A 590 4.01 54.93 24.71
N THR A 591 3.44 56.14 24.72
CA THR A 591 3.58 57.08 25.84
C THR A 591 3.02 56.49 27.14
N LYS A 592 1.83 55.88 27.07
CA LYS A 592 1.17 55.23 28.22
C LYS A 592 1.94 54.00 28.73
N ARG A 593 2.65 53.27 27.86
CA ARG A 593 3.54 52.16 28.28
C ARG A 593 4.76 52.64 29.04
N VAL A 594 5.35 53.77 28.65
CA VAL A 594 6.47 54.37 29.39
C VAL A 594 6.00 54.84 30.77
N GLU A 595 4.86 55.52 30.85
CA GLU A 595 4.25 55.95 32.12
C GLU A 595 3.97 54.75 33.07
N LEU A 596 3.54 53.62 32.51
CA LEU A 596 3.32 52.40 33.28
C LEU A 596 4.61 51.82 33.86
N GLU A 597 5.70 51.85 33.10
CA GLU A 597 6.99 51.35 33.56
C GLU A 597 7.59 52.27 34.64
N GLU A 598 7.47 53.59 34.48
CA GLU A 598 7.88 54.56 35.52
C GLU A 598 7.10 54.36 36.84
N LEU A 599 5.82 54.00 36.77
CA LEU A 599 5.03 53.70 37.97
C LEU A 599 5.42 52.35 38.59
N ARG A 600 5.81 51.36 37.78
CA ARG A 600 6.34 50.09 38.28
C ARG A 600 7.68 50.27 39.00
N ASP A 601 8.57 51.09 38.46
CA ASP A 601 9.84 51.42 39.12
C ASP A 601 9.61 52.14 40.46
N LYS A 602 8.66 53.08 40.51
CA LYS A 602 8.25 53.75 41.75
C LYS A 602 7.59 52.80 42.74
N LEU A 603 6.77 51.85 42.27
CA LEU A 603 6.19 50.82 43.13
C LEU A 603 7.28 49.99 43.79
N ASP A 604 8.27 49.55 43.02
CA ASP A 604 9.42 48.82 43.51
C ASP A 604 10.24 49.63 44.53
N GLU A 605 10.38 50.94 44.33
CA GLU A 605 11.01 51.85 45.29
C GLU A 605 10.22 51.93 46.62
N PHE A 606 8.90 52.10 46.59
CA PHE A 606 8.08 52.15 47.81
C PHE A 606 7.99 50.81 48.53
N VAL A 607 7.98 49.69 47.79
CA VAL A 607 8.05 48.34 48.36
C VAL A 607 9.39 48.12 49.06
N ARG A 608 10.51 48.58 48.48
CA ARG A 608 11.83 48.55 49.12
C ARG A 608 11.88 49.41 50.39
N LEU A 609 11.23 50.58 50.38
CA LEU A 609 11.13 51.48 51.53
C LEU A 609 10.08 51.06 52.57
N LYS A 610 9.32 49.99 52.33
CA LYS A 610 8.23 49.46 53.17
C LYS A 610 7.08 50.45 53.42
N ASP A 611 6.86 51.39 52.51
CA ASP A 611 5.69 52.29 52.54
C ASP A 611 4.53 51.64 51.77
N PHE A 612 3.80 50.77 52.47
CA PHE A 612 2.77 49.93 51.86
C PHE A 612 1.50 50.71 51.47
N ASP A 613 1.24 51.85 52.10
CA ASP A 613 0.08 52.67 51.76
C ASP A 613 0.29 53.40 50.43
N GLN A 614 1.49 53.94 50.19
CA GLN A 614 1.85 54.51 48.88
C GLN A 614 1.99 53.44 47.80
N ALA A 615 2.60 52.28 48.12
CA ALA A 615 2.70 51.16 47.19
C ALA A 615 1.32 50.68 46.72
N LYS A 616 0.35 50.58 47.63
CA LYS A 616 -1.03 50.20 47.28
C LYS A 616 -1.71 51.23 46.38
N SER A 617 -1.49 52.53 46.64
CA SER A 617 -2.03 53.62 45.82
C SER A 617 -1.42 53.63 44.41
N ILE A 618 -0.13 53.36 44.26
CA ILE A 618 0.52 53.25 42.95
C ILE A 618 0.09 51.98 42.22
N ASN A 619 -0.06 50.85 42.92
CA ASN A 619 -0.50 49.61 42.29
C ASN A 619 -1.91 49.74 41.69
N ALA A 620 -2.83 50.44 42.36
CA ALA A 620 -4.14 50.77 41.80
C ALA A 620 -4.04 51.63 40.52
N LYS A 621 -3.13 52.61 40.48
CA LYS A 621 -2.89 53.41 39.26
C LYS A 621 -2.30 52.58 38.12
N ILE A 622 -1.45 51.60 38.42
CA ILE A 622 -0.90 50.67 37.42
C ILE A 622 -2.01 49.80 36.83
N GLU A 623 -2.91 49.28 37.66
CA GLU A 623 -4.07 48.48 37.22
C GLU A 623 -5.00 49.30 36.31
N ASP A 624 -5.29 50.56 36.67
CA ASP A 624 -6.10 51.47 35.85
C ASP A 624 -5.43 51.77 34.50
N LEU A 625 -4.14 52.07 34.48
CA LEU A 625 -3.36 52.32 33.25
C LEU A 625 -3.24 51.06 32.37
N GLN A 626 -3.14 49.87 32.96
CA GLN A 626 -3.16 48.59 32.24
C GLN A 626 -4.52 48.35 31.58
N ALA A 627 -5.62 48.63 32.28
CA ALA A 627 -6.96 48.52 31.72
C ALA A 627 -7.16 49.49 30.53
N GLU A 628 -6.67 50.73 30.65
CA GLU A 628 -6.71 51.71 29.56
C GLU A 628 -5.87 51.28 28.36
N LEU A 629 -4.66 50.74 28.58
CA LEU A 629 -3.81 50.19 27.52
C LEU A 629 -4.44 49.00 26.78
N ASN A 630 -5.18 48.15 27.49
CA ASN A 630 -5.90 47.02 26.88
C ASN A 630 -7.05 47.52 25.99
N LEU A 631 -7.77 48.55 26.41
CA LEU A 631 -8.81 49.22 25.61
C LEU A 631 -8.24 49.88 24.33
N LEU A 632 -7.14 50.63 24.46
CA LEU A 632 -6.47 51.27 23.31
C LEU A 632 -5.87 50.23 22.35
N SER A 633 -5.32 49.13 22.88
CA SER A 633 -4.80 48.02 22.06
C SER A 633 -5.92 47.28 21.32
N GLY A 634 -7.08 47.07 21.97
CA GLY A 634 -8.27 46.51 21.31
C GLY A 634 -8.77 47.39 20.17
N ARG A 635 -8.73 48.72 20.34
CA ARG A 635 -9.08 49.68 19.28
C ARG A 635 -8.14 49.61 18.08
N ARG A 636 -6.85 49.31 18.30
CA ARG A 636 -5.86 49.07 17.22
C ARG A 636 -6.21 47.86 16.36
N TYR A 637 -6.63 46.74 16.97
CA TYR A 637 -7.02 45.53 16.23
C TYR A 637 -8.27 45.74 15.36
N SER A 638 -9.22 46.57 15.83
CA SER A 638 -10.41 46.93 15.05
C SER A 638 -10.06 47.71 13.77
N ILE A 639 -9.14 48.68 13.86
CA ILE A 639 -8.72 49.50 12.71
C ILE A 639 -7.93 48.65 11.70
N ALA A 640 -7.06 47.74 12.17
CA ALA A 640 -6.29 46.84 11.30
C ALA A 640 -7.17 45.83 10.54
N SER A 641 -8.33 45.44 11.08
CA SER A 641 -9.26 44.53 10.40
C SER A 641 -10.01 45.19 9.24
N ASP A 642 -10.31 46.50 9.35
CA ASP A 642 -11.03 47.26 8.32
C ASP A 642 -10.17 47.59 7.09
N VAL A 643 -8.83 47.67 7.24
CA VAL A 643 -7.88 47.91 6.13
C VAL A 643 -7.65 46.65 5.28
N SER A 644 -7.81 45.45 5.85
CA SER A 644 -7.56 44.17 5.16
C SER A 644 -8.64 43.79 4.12
N HIS A 645 -9.79 44.45 4.13
CA HIS A 645 -10.92 44.19 3.23
C HIS A 645 -10.95 45.04 1.94
N MET A 646 -9.98 45.95 1.72
CA MET A 646 -9.95 46.88 0.58
C MET A 646 -8.82 46.66 -0.44
N SER A 647 -8.12 45.52 -0.45
CA SER A 647 -7.02 45.30 -1.40
C SER A 647 -7.06 43.94 -2.09
N LEU A 648 -8.03 43.76 -2.99
CA LEU A 648 -8.01 42.71 -4.04
C LEU A 648 -8.79 43.18 -5.28
N GLU A 649 -8.15 43.95 -6.18
CA GLU A 649 -8.52 44.06 -7.60
C GLU A 649 -7.24 44.15 -8.47
N ILE A 650 -6.91 43.01 -9.11
CA ILE A 650 -6.60 42.75 -10.55
C ILE A 650 -5.51 43.56 -11.35
N ASP A 651 -4.65 42.78 -12.03
CA ASP A 651 -3.81 42.96 -13.25
C ASP A 651 -2.58 43.93 -13.22
N ASP A 652 -1.42 43.71 -13.87
CA ASP A 652 -1.01 42.89 -15.03
C ASP A 652 0.54 42.67 -15.02
N GLU A 653 1.01 41.64 -15.74
CA GLU A 653 2.41 41.23 -16.05
C GLU A 653 3.19 42.24 -16.97
N PRO A 654 4.44 42.02 -17.45
CA PRO A 654 5.55 41.13 -17.06
C PRO A 654 6.98 41.77 -17.15
N GLU A 655 8.00 40.91 -16.99
CA GLU A 655 9.29 40.87 -17.71
C GLU A 655 10.59 41.44 -17.08
N ASN A 656 11.45 40.50 -16.64
CA ASN A 656 12.75 40.15 -17.27
C ASN A 656 14.06 40.32 -16.44
N ASN A 657 14.90 39.28 -16.59
CA ASN A 657 16.36 39.18 -16.40
C ASN A 657 16.94 39.25 -14.97
N LYS A 658 17.53 38.19 -14.41
CA LYS A 658 18.74 37.39 -14.78
C LYS A 658 19.98 37.83 -13.98
N LEU A 659 20.69 36.79 -13.52
CA LEU A 659 22.13 36.71 -13.22
C LEU A 659 22.58 37.33 -11.88
N SER A 660 22.86 36.48 -10.87
CA SER A 660 24.16 35.83 -10.60
C SER A 660 25.12 36.80 -9.89
N SER A 661 25.73 36.49 -8.76
CA SER A 661 26.82 35.52 -8.57
C SER A 661 27.53 36.01 -7.28
N THR A 662 27.90 35.14 -6.32
CA THR A 662 29.29 34.63 -6.15
C THR A 662 30.18 35.75 -5.53
N MET A 663 30.89 35.65 -4.41
CA MET A 663 31.55 34.56 -3.66
C MET A 663 32.51 35.22 -2.64
N LEU A 664 32.96 34.47 -1.61
CA LEU A 664 34.24 34.60 -0.85
C LEU A 664 34.38 35.86 0.05
N GLY A 665 34.61 35.84 1.38
CA GLY A 665 35.51 35.03 2.22
C GLY A 665 36.95 35.61 2.25
N PRO A 666 37.79 35.45 3.29
CA PRO A 666 37.62 35.49 4.76
C PRO A 666 38.74 36.32 5.49
N ALA A 667 38.77 36.23 6.83
CA ALA A 667 39.92 36.35 7.77
C ALA A 667 40.06 37.58 8.71
N ASP A 668 39.84 37.29 10.00
CA ASP A 668 40.56 37.61 11.24
C ASP A 668 41.01 39.04 11.60
N THR A 669 40.53 39.53 12.77
CA THR A 669 41.39 39.74 13.97
C THR A 669 40.57 40.04 15.24
N SER A 670 41.10 39.54 16.36
CA SER A 670 40.64 39.48 17.75
C SER A 670 40.17 40.78 18.42
N LEU A 671 39.29 40.66 19.43
CA LEU A 671 39.56 41.07 20.83
C LEU A 671 38.48 40.52 21.79
N ASP A 672 38.96 40.13 22.97
CA ASP A 672 38.32 39.45 24.10
C ASP A 672 37.46 40.38 24.96
N ASP A 673 36.30 39.92 25.42
CA ASP A 673 35.67 40.36 26.67
C ASP A 673 34.63 39.33 27.15
N GLY A 674 34.92 38.74 28.31
CA GLY A 674 34.13 37.69 28.94
C GLY A 674 32.76 38.16 29.44
N ARG A 675 31.71 37.59 28.85
CA ARG A 675 30.42 37.34 29.50
C ARG A 675 30.04 35.90 29.20
N ALA A 676 29.76 35.13 30.26
CA ALA A 676 29.21 33.79 30.13
C ALA A 676 27.88 33.86 29.35
N SER A 677 27.93 33.61 28.04
CA SER A 677 26.74 33.35 27.25
C SER A 677 26.34 31.91 27.49
N VAL A 678 25.13 31.70 28.01
CA VAL A 678 24.46 30.41 27.96
C VAL A 678 24.41 29.99 26.50
N ASP A 679 25.07 28.89 26.17
CA ASP A 679 25.18 28.36 24.81
C ASP A 679 23.78 27.87 24.38
N PRO A 680 23.14 28.39 23.30
CA PRO A 680 21.81 27.96 22.87
C PRO A 680 21.70 26.45 22.53
N LYS A 681 22.85 25.76 22.45
CA LYS A 681 22.92 24.29 22.36
C LYS A 681 22.47 23.57 23.63
N ASP A 682 22.56 24.19 24.81
CA ASP A 682 22.18 23.57 26.08
C ASP A 682 20.66 23.64 26.29
N ASP A 683 20.05 24.79 25.97
CA ASP A 683 18.59 24.94 25.93
C ASP A 683 17.96 23.92 24.97
N THR A 684 18.51 23.77 23.76
CA THR A 684 18.00 22.81 22.77
C THR A 684 18.07 21.35 23.27
N LYS A 685 19.07 20.99 24.08
CA LYS A 685 19.16 19.66 24.71
C LYS A 685 18.14 19.50 25.84
N ILE A 686 17.99 20.51 26.70
CA ILE A 686 17.03 20.54 27.80
C ILE A 686 15.60 20.40 27.26
N PHE A 687 15.23 21.19 26.24
CA PHE A 687 13.92 21.10 25.57
C PHE A 687 13.67 19.72 24.95
N LYS A 688 14.69 19.08 24.35
CA LYS A 688 14.57 17.75 23.77
C LYS A 688 14.39 16.65 24.82
N HIS A 689 15.09 16.75 25.96
CA HIS A 689 14.95 15.82 27.08
C HIS A 689 13.54 15.88 27.68
N HIS A 690 13.02 17.08 27.93
CA HIS A 690 11.65 17.28 28.43
C HIS A 690 10.57 16.83 27.44
N THR A 691 10.81 16.99 26.13
CA THR A 691 9.87 16.54 25.09
C THR A 691 9.76 15.02 25.05
N ASN A 692 10.88 14.30 25.11
CA ASN A 692 10.87 12.83 25.09
C ASN A 692 10.20 12.26 26.34
N GLU A 693 10.42 12.86 27.51
CA GLU A 693 9.78 12.44 28.75
C GLU A 693 8.27 12.70 28.74
N LEU A 694 7.84 13.82 28.16
CA LEU A 694 6.40 14.06 27.93
C LEU A 694 5.81 13.03 26.95
N ILE A 695 6.50 12.73 25.83
CA ILE A 695 6.07 11.69 24.89
C ILE A 695 5.94 10.34 25.59
N LYS A 696 6.91 9.99 26.44
CA LYS A 696 6.88 8.76 27.23
C LYS A 696 5.67 8.71 28.16
N CYS A 697 5.42 9.76 28.94
CA CYS A 697 4.26 9.85 29.82
C CYS A 697 2.94 9.73 29.03
N LEU A 698 2.83 10.40 27.89
CA LEU A 698 1.65 10.33 27.03
C LEU A 698 1.48 8.94 26.40
N GLN A 699 2.55 8.29 25.97
CA GLN A 699 2.49 6.91 25.45
C GLN A 699 2.08 5.92 26.54
N MET A 700 2.52 6.13 27.79
CA MET A 700 2.09 5.32 28.93
C MET A 700 0.59 5.46 29.18
N TYR A 701 0.07 6.70 29.20
CA TYR A 701 -1.37 6.93 29.34
C TYR A 701 -2.16 6.39 28.16
N TYR A 702 -1.71 6.64 26.93
CA TYR A 702 -2.33 6.14 25.71
C TYR A 702 -2.52 4.62 25.77
N ALA A 703 -1.44 3.88 26.02
CA ALA A 703 -1.47 2.43 26.04
C ALA A 703 -2.24 1.86 27.24
N CYS A 704 -2.23 2.58 28.37
CA CYS A 704 -3.04 2.23 29.53
C CYS A 704 -4.54 2.34 29.20
N LEU A 705 -4.98 3.49 28.69
CA LEU A 705 -6.37 3.76 28.30
C LEU A 705 -6.88 2.81 27.21
N GLU A 706 -6.04 2.47 26.24
CA GLU A 706 -6.38 1.52 25.17
C GLU A 706 -6.67 0.11 25.70
N CYS A 707 -6.06 -0.27 26.83
CA CYS A 707 -6.19 -1.61 27.41
C CYS A 707 -7.27 -1.73 28.47
N VAL A 708 -7.42 -0.70 29.31
CA VAL A 708 -8.24 -0.78 30.51
C VAL A 708 -9.73 -0.80 30.15
N LYS A 709 -10.50 -1.51 30.97
CA LYS A 709 -11.97 -1.47 30.94
C LYS A 709 -12.43 -0.81 32.22
N VAL A 710 -12.73 0.48 32.16
CA VAL A 710 -13.31 1.25 33.27
C VAL A 710 -14.50 2.06 32.78
N THR A 711 -15.45 2.32 33.67
CA THR A 711 -16.63 3.17 33.42
C THR A 711 -16.34 4.64 33.69
N GLU A 712 -15.37 4.93 34.56
CA GLU A 712 -14.93 6.27 34.93
C GLU A 712 -13.41 6.26 35.03
N VAL A 713 -12.77 7.30 34.51
CA VAL A 713 -11.32 7.43 34.57
C VAL A 713 -10.96 8.13 35.89
N PRO A 714 -9.97 7.63 36.66
CA PRO A 714 -9.61 8.22 37.94
C PRO A 714 -9.34 9.73 37.86
N PRO A 715 -9.83 10.54 38.83
CA PRO A 715 -9.73 12.00 38.80
C PRO A 715 -8.29 12.51 38.63
N ILE A 716 -7.29 11.80 39.16
CA ILE A 716 -5.87 12.13 39.01
C ILE A 716 -5.48 12.16 37.52
N MET A 717 -5.90 11.15 36.77
CA MET A 717 -5.61 11.03 35.35
C MET A 717 -6.41 12.05 34.53
N CYS A 718 -7.69 12.25 34.85
CA CYS A 718 -8.51 13.32 34.25
C CYS A 718 -7.90 14.70 34.50
N ASN A 719 -7.42 14.96 35.72
CA ASN A 719 -6.74 16.20 36.05
C ASN A 719 -5.46 16.35 35.24
N HIS A 720 -4.60 15.33 35.19
CA HIS A 720 -3.38 15.34 34.38
C HIS A 720 -3.67 15.64 32.91
N LEU A 721 -4.64 14.96 32.30
CA LEU A 721 -5.00 15.18 30.89
C LEU A 721 -5.69 16.53 30.66
N SER A 722 -6.46 17.03 31.64
CA SER A 722 -7.12 18.33 31.55
C SER A 722 -6.16 19.51 31.73
N HIS A 723 -5.12 19.37 32.57
CA HIS A 723 -4.04 20.36 32.71
C HIS A 723 -3.09 20.37 31.51
N LEU A 724 -3.12 19.30 30.71
CA LEU A 724 -2.41 19.20 29.44
C LEU A 724 -3.28 19.64 28.23
N SER A 725 -4.40 20.32 28.48
CA SER A 725 -5.33 20.81 27.45
C SER A 725 -4.74 21.96 26.61
N TYR A 726 -5.31 22.15 25.42
CA TYR A 726 -4.83 23.07 24.36
C TYR A 726 -4.55 24.50 24.85
N GLU A 727 -5.33 25.00 25.81
CA GLU A 727 -5.21 26.37 26.36
C GLU A 727 -4.01 26.55 27.31
N SER A 728 -3.47 25.47 27.89
CA SER A 728 -2.49 25.53 28.98
C SER A 728 -1.03 25.49 28.53
N LEU A 729 -0.72 25.26 27.25
CA LEU A 729 0.66 25.02 26.77
C LEU A 729 1.01 25.75 25.45
N ASP A 730 0.45 26.95 25.21
CA ASP A 730 0.57 27.70 23.94
C ASP A 730 2.03 27.91 23.43
N GLU A 731 3.04 27.83 24.31
CA GLU A 731 4.46 27.87 23.94
C GLU A 731 5.07 26.50 23.57
N TRP A 732 4.71 25.41 24.28
CA TRP A 732 5.17 24.04 23.95
C TRP A 732 4.48 23.48 22.69
N PHE A 733 3.25 23.94 22.42
CA PHE A 733 2.39 23.44 21.33
C PHE A 733 2.86 23.80 19.92
N LYS A 734 3.66 24.85 19.74
CA LYS A 734 4.02 25.35 18.40
C LYS A 734 5.06 24.47 17.67
N GLY A 735 5.72 23.52 18.35
CA GLY A 735 6.89 22.82 17.80
C GLY A 735 6.76 21.32 17.46
N ASN A 736 5.94 20.52 18.16
CA ASN A 736 6.01 19.05 18.05
C ASN A 736 4.67 18.36 17.72
N THR A 737 4.56 17.78 16.52
CA THR A 737 3.38 17.05 16.04
C THR A 737 3.10 15.78 16.84
N ARG A 738 4.12 15.05 17.30
CA ARG A 738 3.95 13.78 18.03
C ARG A 738 3.29 14.00 19.38
N VAL A 739 3.71 15.03 20.12
CA VAL A 739 3.09 15.40 21.41
C VAL A 739 1.60 15.73 21.21
N ARG A 740 1.29 16.56 20.20
CA ARG A 740 -0.10 16.93 19.87
C ARG A 740 -0.95 15.71 19.51
N SER A 741 -0.42 14.83 18.65
CA SER A 741 -1.10 13.60 18.24
C SER A 741 -1.48 12.71 19.43
N LEU A 742 -0.52 12.48 20.34
CA LEU A 742 -0.71 11.64 21.53
C LEU A 742 -1.66 12.30 22.54
N MET A 743 -1.63 13.63 22.65
CA MET A 743 -2.54 14.36 23.54
C MET A 743 -4.00 14.21 23.10
N ILE A 744 -4.26 14.45 21.82
CA ILE A 744 -5.60 14.33 21.23
C ILE A 744 -6.07 12.89 21.35
N ALA A 745 -5.18 11.92 21.11
CA ALA A 745 -5.47 10.50 21.26
C ALA A 745 -5.81 10.11 22.72
N CYS A 746 -5.04 10.58 23.71
CA CYS A 746 -5.32 10.31 25.13
C CYS A 746 -6.65 10.94 25.57
N ASN A 747 -6.93 12.16 25.15
CA ASN A 747 -8.22 12.81 25.42
C ASN A 747 -9.37 12.10 24.73
N GLY A 748 -9.17 11.63 23.49
CA GLY A 748 -10.13 10.80 22.75
C GLY A 748 -10.46 9.51 23.46
N LEU A 749 -9.44 8.73 23.84
CA LEU A 749 -9.61 7.50 24.61
C LEU A 749 -10.29 7.76 25.97
N THR A 750 -9.90 8.83 26.67
CA THR A 750 -10.55 9.22 27.94
C THR A 750 -12.04 9.54 27.72
N ALA A 751 -12.38 10.29 26.68
CA ALA A 751 -13.76 10.60 26.32
C ALA A 751 -14.55 9.35 25.89
N LEU A 752 -13.92 8.38 25.24
CA LEU A 752 -14.57 7.10 24.92
C LEU A 752 -14.95 6.33 26.18
N MET A 753 -14.13 6.38 27.21
CA MET A 753 -14.37 5.65 28.46
C MET A 753 -15.30 6.39 29.42
N ASP A 754 -15.15 7.71 29.55
CA ASP A 754 -15.84 8.54 30.52
C ASP A 754 -16.83 9.49 29.84
N LYS A 755 -18.11 9.17 29.99
CA LYS A 755 -19.22 9.96 29.44
C LYS A 755 -19.21 11.41 29.95
N SER A 756 -18.89 11.62 31.24
CA SER A 756 -18.87 12.96 31.82
C SER A 756 -17.78 13.82 31.20
N PHE A 757 -16.62 13.21 30.89
CA PHE A 757 -15.52 13.85 30.20
C PHE A 757 -15.85 14.16 28.73
N ALA A 758 -16.54 13.25 28.04
CA ALA A 758 -16.99 13.42 26.66
C ALA A 758 -17.99 14.57 26.49
N GLN A 759 -18.87 14.79 27.48
CA GLN A 759 -19.90 15.83 27.47
C GLN A 759 -19.36 17.24 27.76
N LEU A 760 -18.08 17.38 28.16
CA LEU A 760 -17.50 18.70 28.37
C LEU A 760 -17.33 19.43 27.04
N ASP A 761 -17.84 20.66 26.95
CA ASP A 761 -17.74 21.50 25.74
C ASP A 761 -16.29 21.65 25.25
N ARG A 762 -15.33 21.75 26.18
CA ARG A 762 -13.89 21.83 25.90
C ARG A 762 -13.35 20.58 25.18
N THR A 763 -13.91 19.40 25.43
CA THR A 763 -13.46 18.13 24.85
C THR A 763 -13.85 18.06 23.37
N ILE A 764 -15.10 18.38 23.04
CA ILE A 764 -15.56 18.44 21.64
C ILE A 764 -14.89 19.61 20.90
N ALA A 765 -14.71 20.75 21.58
CA ALA A 765 -13.97 21.90 21.03
C ALA A 765 -12.52 21.55 20.68
N LEU A 766 -11.85 20.72 21.49
CA LEU A 766 -10.50 20.23 21.22
C LEU A 766 -10.46 19.42 19.91
N PHE A 767 -11.35 18.43 19.75
CA PHE A 767 -11.34 17.57 18.57
C PHE A 767 -11.70 18.31 17.29
N ILE A 768 -12.69 19.21 17.33
CA ILE A 768 -13.03 20.02 16.15
C ILE A 768 -11.92 21.03 15.83
N SER A 769 -11.26 21.62 16.83
CA SER A 769 -10.10 22.50 16.61
C SER A 769 -8.94 21.76 15.94
N ALA A 770 -8.69 20.50 16.33
CA ALA A 770 -7.68 19.65 15.69
C ALA A 770 -7.98 19.38 14.20
N CYS A 771 -9.25 19.28 13.79
CA CYS A 771 -9.63 19.20 12.38
C CYS A 771 -9.20 20.45 11.57
N TYR A 772 -9.12 21.60 12.23
CA TYR A 772 -8.70 22.89 11.65
C TYR A 772 -7.26 23.27 12.01
N ASP A 773 -6.41 22.29 12.31
CA ASP A 773 -5.01 22.51 12.71
C ASP A 773 -4.28 23.54 11.82
N THR A 774 -3.78 24.60 12.45
CA THR A 774 -3.12 25.75 11.79
C THR A 774 -1.74 25.40 11.25
N THR A 775 -1.11 24.33 11.75
CA THR A 775 0.17 23.82 11.22
C THR A 775 0.01 22.96 9.97
N ASN A 776 -1.23 22.75 9.51
CA ASN A 776 -1.62 21.96 8.36
C ASN A 776 -1.14 20.48 8.40
N SER A 777 -0.99 19.91 9.61
CA SER A 777 -0.61 18.50 9.75
C SER A 777 -1.80 17.57 9.50
N LEU A 778 -1.72 16.76 8.44
CA LEU A 778 -2.78 15.78 8.10
C LEU A 778 -2.99 14.75 9.23
N GLU A 779 -1.93 14.38 9.95
CA GLU A 779 -2.00 13.45 11.09
C GLU A 779 -2.89 13.99 12.21
N ILE A 780 -2.73 15.28 12.55
CA ILE A 780 -3.52 15.92 13.61
C ILE A 780 -4.98 16.02 13.20
N LYS A 781 -5.24 16.41 11.95
CA LYS A 781 -6.61 16.49 11.40
C LYS A 781 -7.29 15.12 11.40
N ALA A 782 -6.58 14.07 10.97
CA ALA A 782 -7.10 12.70 10.98
C ALA A 782 -7.45 12.23 12.40
N ILE A 783 -6.53 12.40 13.36
CA ILE A 783 -6.74 11.95 14.75
C ILE A 783 -7.87 12.74 15.41
N GLY A 784 -7.93 14.07 15.19
CA GLY A 784 -9.02 14.91 15.69
C GLY A 784 -10.38 14.45 15.19
N PHE A 785 -10.51 14.23 13.88
CA PHE A 785 -11.74 13.71 13.28
C PHE A 785 -12.10 12.31 13.78
N LYS A 786 -11.11 11.41 13.86
CA LYS A 786 -11.28 10.06 14.39
C LYS A 786 -11.78 10.05 15.83
N CYS A 787 -11.18 10.84 16.72
CA CYS A 787 -11.65 11.00 18.10
C CYS A 787 -13.08 11.55 18.15
N LEU A 788 -13.39 12.56 17.34
CA LEU A 788 -14.73 13.16 17.29
C LEU A 788 -15.78 12.12 16.89
N VAL A 789 -15.54 11.39 15.80
CA VAL A 789 -16.46 10.37 15.27
C VAL A 789 -16.66 9.26 16.29
N ASP A 790 -15.59 8.71 16.85
CA ASP A 790 -15.69 7.59 17.80
C ASP A 790 -16.47 7.98 19.06
N VAL A 791 -16.23 9.19 19.59
CA VAL A 791 -16.96 9.70 20.77
C VAL A 791 -18.45 9.89 20.48
N ILE A 792 -18.81 10.39 19.29
CA ILE A 792 -20.21 10.54 18.87
C ILE A 792 -20.90 9.17 18.72
N ILE A 793 -20.18 8.17 18.18
CA ILE A 793 -20.71 6.81 17.98
C ILE A 793 -20.90 6.09 19.31
N GLU A 794 -19.93 6.19 20.23
CA GLU A 794 -20.00 5.55 21.54
C GLU A 794 -21.06 6.22 22.43
N HIS A 795 -21.08 7.56 22.45
CA HIS A 795 -21.99 8.34 23.29
C HIS A 795 -23.05 9.03 22.43
N ASN A 796 -24.08 8.28 22.04
CA ASN A 796 -25.17 8.75 21.14
C ASN A 796 -25.85 10.08 21.55
N GLU A 797 -25.78 10.46 22.83
CA GLU A 797 -26.30 11.73 23.36
C GLU A 797 -25.44 12.95 22.97
N VAL A 798 -24.15 12.75 22.71
CA VAL A 798 -23.23 13.79 22.24
C VAL A 798 -23.64 14.16 20.82
N GLN A 799 -23.97 15.44 20.62
CA GLN A 799 -24.33 15.95 19.32
C GLN A 799 -23.08 16.40 18.55
N PRO A 800 -22.98 16.09 17.25
CA PRO A 800 -21.90 16.61 16.43
C PRO A 800 -21.98 18.14 16.34
N PRO A 801 -20.84 18.84 16.24
CA PRO A 801 -20.82 20.26 15.88
C PRO A 801 -21.10 20.42 14.37
N THR A 802 -22.34 20.16 13.94
CA THR A 802 -22.75 19.95 12.53
C THR A 802 -22.20 21.01 11.58
N ASP A 803 -22.42 22.30 11.83
CA ASP A 803 -21.96 23.38 10.94
C ASP A 803 -20.44 23.37 10.70
N LYS A 804 -19.64 23.14 11.75
CA LYS A 804 -18.18 23.09 11.65
C LYS A 804 -17.74 21.78 11.01
N LEU A 805 -18.38 20.67 11.36
CA LEU A 805 -18.07 19.36 10.83
C LEU A 805 -18.31 19.30 9.32
N GLU A 806 -19.47 19.75 8.85
CA GLU A 806 -19.81 19.78 7.43
C GLU A 806 -18.90 20.70 6.63
N ARG A 807 -18.57 21.88 7.16
CA ARG A 807 -17.59 22.78 6.50
C ARG A 807 -16.22 22.11 6.37
N PHE A 808 -15.75 21.43 7.41
CA PHE A 808 -14.50 20.69 7.37
C PHE A 808 -14.56 19.57 6.31
N LEU A 809 -15.58 18.72 6.35
CA LEU A 809 -15.74 17.60 5.44
C LEU A 809 -15.88 18.06 3.98
N ASN A 810 -16.66 19.11 3.73
CA ASN A 810 -16.82 19.69 2.38
C ASN A 810 -15.49 20.21 1.85
N ASN A 811 -14.69 20.88 2.67
CA ASN A 811 -13.38 21.37 2.25
C ASN A 811 -12.41 20.23 1.90
N VAL A 812 -12.48 19.11 2.63
CA VAL A 812 -11.59 17.96 2.42
C VAL A 812 -12.03 17.12 1.24
N LEU A 813 -13.33 16.79 1.15
CA LEU A 813 -13.82 15.82 0.18
C LEU A 813 -14.02 16.43 -1.21
N LYS A 814 -14.22 17.75 -1.34
CA LYS A 814 -14.53 18.42 -2.61
C LYS A 814 -13.36 18.48 -3.62
N ASP A 815 -12.14 18.13 -3.22
CA ASP A 815 -10.94 18.31 -4.05
C ASP A 815 -10.62 17.11 -4.97
N TYR A 816 -11.52 16.79 -5.90
CA TYR A 816 -11.40 15.62 -6.79
C TYR A 816 -10.39 15.76 -7.93
N GLY A 817 -9.88 16.98 -8.19
CA GLY A 817 -9.29 17.31 -9.49
C GLY A 817 -8.00 18.11 -9.47
N LYS A 818 -7.54 18.64 -8.33
CA LYS A 818 -6.36 19.54 -8.30
C LYS A 818 -5.00 18.85 -8.36
N TYR A 819 -4.96 17.52 -8.42
CA TYR A 819 -3.72 16.78 -8.31
C TYR A 819 -3.20 16.29 -9.65
N ASP A 820 -1.92 16.54 -9.92
CA ASP A 820 -1.19 15.91 -11.02
C ASP A 820 -1.21 14.36 -10.82
N PRO A 821 -1.41 13.57 -11.89
CA PRO A 821 -1.23 12.13 -11.93
C PRO A 821 0.13 11.62 -11.44
N LYS A 822 1.05 12.44 -10.97
CA LYS A 822 2.29 11.94 -10.37
C LYS A 822 2.52 12.47 -8.95
N SER A 823 1.56 13.20 -8.36
CA SER A 823 1.84 14.01 -7.17
C SER A 823 1.06 13.69 -5.87
N ILE A 824 -0.04 12.93 -5.87
CA ILE A 824 -0.74 12.58 -4.61
C ILE A 824 0.17 11.71 -3.75
N LYS A 825 0.46 12.18 -2.54
CA LYS A 825 1.31 11.44 -1.59
C LYS A 825 0.48 10.42 -0.81
N LYS A 826 1.11 9.30 -0.40
CA LYS A 826 0.44 8.24 0.39
C LYS A 826 -0.28 8.79 1.64
N ASN A 827 0.34 9.72 2.36
CA ASN A 827 -0.24 10.32 3.56
C ASN A 827 -1.51 11.15 3.30
N GLU A 828 -1.65 11.77 2.12
CA GLU A 828 -2.86 12.48 1.71
C GLU A 828 -4.00 11.48 1.45
N LEU A 829 -3.67 10.35 0.82
CA LEU A 829 -4.63 9.30 0.56
C LEU A 829 -5.07 8.58 1.85
N ASP A 830 -4.13 8.28 2.75
CA ASP A 830 -4.41 7.73 4.08
C ASP A 830 -5.32 8.68 4.88
N PHE A 831 -5.08 10.00 4.79
CA PHE A 831 -5.92 11.02 5.39
C PHE A 831 -7.35 10.98 4.82
N VAL A 832 -7.52 11.06 3.50
CA VAL A 832 -8.83 11.00 2.84
C VAL A 832 -9.58 9.72 3.19
N THR A 833 -8.88 8.59 3.26
CA THR A 833 -9.45 7.30 3.68
C THR A 833 -10.05 7.38 5.07
N ALA A 834 -9.30 7.90 6.04
CA ALA A 834 -9.78 8.05 7.40
C ALA A 834 -11.03 8.95 7.46
N ILE A 835 -11.05 10.03 6.65
CA ILE A 835 -12.19 10.93 6.55
C ILE A 835 -13.42 10.21 5.95
N ILE A 836 -13.26 9.46 4.85
CA ILE A 836 -14.35 8.71 4.22
C ILE A 836 -14.89 7.63 5.16
N HIS A 837 -14.01 6.87 5.83
CA HIS A 837 -14.42 5.86 6.81
C HIS A 837 -15.26 6.48 7.95
N GLY A 838 -14.82 7.59 8.53
CA GLY A 838 -15.58 8.24 9.60
C GLY A 838 -16.88 8.86 9.10
N THR A 839 -16.87 9.49 7.92
CA THR A 839 -18.09 10.03 7.28
C THR A 839 -19.13 8.93 7.03
N ALA A 840 -18.69 7.78 6.50
CA ALA A 840 -19.54 6.61 6.27
C ALA A 840 -20.19 6.10 7.57
N LYS A 841 -19.41 6.05 8.67
CA LYS A 841 -19.95 5.66 9.99
C LYS A 841 -20.98 6.66 10.53
N LEU A 842 -20.74 7.96 10.37
CA LEU A 842 -21.69 8.99 10.80
C LEU A 842 -23.01 8.92 10.01
N PHE A 843 -22.96 8.66 8.69
CA PHE A 843 -24.16 8.37 7.89
C PHE A 843 -24.88 7.11 8.38
N TYR A 844 -24.15 6.02 8.64
CA TYR A 844 -24.75 4.77 9.14
C TYR A 844 -25.47 4.97 10.49
N GLN A 845 -24.98 5.88 11.34
CA GLN A 845 -25.60 6.26 12.62
C GLN A 845 -26.66 7.37 12.51
N LYS A 846 -27.03 7.82 11.30
CA LYS A 846 -27.96 8.94 11.06
C LYS A 846 -27.53 10.25 11.76
N LYS A 847 -26.23 10.50 11.87
CA LYS A 847 -25.64 11.73 12.45
C LYS A 847 -25.24 12.77 11.40
N LEU A 848 -25.31 12.41 10.13
CA LEU A 848 -25.16 13.28 8.97
C LEU A 848 -26.34 13.06 8.02
N ASP A 849 -26.83 14.12 7.41
CA ASP A 849 -27.97 14.12 6.48
C ASP A 849 -27.71 14.92 5.19
N SER A 850 -26.49 15.45 4.98
CA SER A 850 -26.13 16.18 3.76
C SER A 850 -26.04 15.27 2.52
N PRO A 851 -26.89 15.48 1.50
CA PRO A 851 -26.80 14.77 0.23
C PRO A 851 -25.51 15.10 -0.55
N GLU A 852 -24.99 16.32 -0.42
CA GLU A 852 -23.72 16.74 -1.03
C GLU A 852 -22.56 15.90 -0.50
N MET A 853 -22.54 15.64 0.81
CA MET A 853 -21.47 14.87 1.43
C MET A 853 -21.52 13.39 1.05
N LEU A 854 -22.72 12.81 0.94
CA LEU A 854 -22.86 11.44 0.48
C LEU A 854 -22.46 11.32 -1.00
N SER A 855 -22.85 12.29 -1.83
CA SER A 855 -22.38 12.41 -3.22
C SER A 855 -20.86 12.46 -3.27
N HIS A 856 -20.24 13.27 -2.40
CA HIS A 856 -18.79 13.36 -2.32
C HIS A 856 -18.11 12.00 -2.04
N VAL A 857 -18.64 11.20 -1.10
CA VAL A 857 -18.16 9.83 -0.86
C VAL A 857 -18.33 8.93 -2.08
N ILE A 858 -19.45 9.03 -2.81
CA ILE A 858 -19.69 8.25 -4.04
C ILE A 858 -18.69 8.63 -5.14
N ILE A 859 -18.44 9.92 -5.35
CA ILE A 859 -17.52 10.38 -6.40
C ILE A 859 -16.08 9.95 -6.12
N TRP A 860 -15.66 9.86 -4.85
CA TRP A 860 -14.35 9.30 -4.47
C TRP A 860 -14.19 7.83 -4.88
N TRP A 861 -15.28 7.09 -5.06
CA TRP A 861 -15.21 5.72 -5.60
C TRP A 861 -14.81 5.68 -7.08
N TYR A 862 -15.18 6.71 -7.84
CA TYR A 862 -14.85 6.86 -9.25
C TYR A 862 -13.53 7.58 -9.50
N HIS A 863 -12.92 8.12 -8.45
CA HIS A 863 -11.67 8.85 -8.58
C HIS A 863 -10.53 7.92 -9.05
N PRO A 864 -9.82 8.20 -10.18
CA PRO A 864 -8.88 7.26 -10.82
C PRO A 864 -7.69 6.80 -9.96
N ARG A 865 -7.46 7.48 -8.84
CA ARG A 865 -6.33 7.30 -7.92
C ARG A 865 -6.72 6.68 -6.59
N THR A 866 -7.99 6.35 -6.39
CA THR A 866 -8.45 5.66 -5.18
C THR A 866 -7.80 4.28 -5.14
N TYR A 867 -6.93 4.05 -4.15
CA TYR A 867 -6.26 2.76 -3.99
C TYR A 867 -7.28 1.66 -3.69
N SER A 868 -6.90 0.43 -4.04
CA SER A 868 -7.78 -0.75 -4.08
C SER A 868 -8.65 -0.92 -2.83
N MET A 869 -8.09 -0.72 -1.63
CA MET A 869 -8.81 -0.95 -0.38
C MET A 869 -9.88 0.11 -0.08
N LEU A 870 -9.65 1.39 -0.38
CA LEU A 870 -10.72 2.41 -0.24
C LEU A 870 -11.82 2.19 -1.28
N THR A 871 -11.45 1.81 -2.50
CA THR A 871 -12.42 1.46 -3.54
C THR A 871 -13.26 0.24 -3.15
N GLN A 872 -12.63 -0.78 -2.55
CA GLN A 872 -13.33 -1.93 -1.97
C GLN A 872 -14.24 -1.52 -0.81
N PHE A 873 -13.75 -0.69 0.12
CA PHE A 873 -14.54 -0.21 1.24
C PHE A 873 -15.81 0.50 0.77
N ILE A 874 -15.69 1.49 -0.12
CA ILE A 874 -16.86 2.24 -0.61
C ILE A 874 -17.82 1.31 -1.37
N GLY A 875 -17.27 0.42 -2.21
CA GLY A 875 -18.05 -0.56 -2.98
C GLY A 875 -18.83 -1.56 -2.12
N VAL A 876 -18.34 -1.90 -0.93
CA VAL A 876 -19.05 -2.73 0.06
C VAL A 876 -19.98 -1.90 0.94
N PHE A 877 -19.53 -0.74 1.39
CA PHE A 877 -20.26 0.15 2.28
C PHE A 877 -21.58 0.62 1.66
N LEU A 878 -21.57 1.17 0.45
CA LEU A 878 -22.75 1.81 -0.12
C LEU A 878 -23.94 0.82 -0.26
N PRO A 879 -23.77 -0.38 -0.86
CA PRO A 879 -24.86 -1.36 -0.92
C PRO A 879 -25.32 -1.83 0.46
N MET A 880 -24.39 -2.05 1.40
CA MET A 880 -24.73 -2.47 2.77
C MET A 880 -25.50 -1.39 3.54
N PHE A 881 -25.04 -0.14 3.48
CA PHE A 881 -25.67 1.03 4.10
C PHE A 881 -27.13 1.15 3.67
N VAL A 882 -27.37 1.14 2.35
CA VAL A 882 -28.72 1.27 1.80
C VAL A 882 -29.58 0.06 2.17
N ARG A 883 -29.08 -1.17 1.99
CA ARG A 883 -29.82 -2.40 2.29
C ARG A 883 -30.21 -2.47 3.77
N ASP A 884 -29.26 -2.28 4.67
CA ASP A 884 -29.45 -2.47 6.11
C ASP A 884 -30.39 -1.40 6.68
N LEU A 885 -30.22 -0.12 6.30
CA LEU A 885 -31.11 0.95 6.78
C LEU A 885 -32.50 0.90 6.14
N SER A 886 -32.62 0.45 4.89
CA SER A 886 -33.94 0.19 4.29
C SER A 886 -34.69 -0.92 5.04
N ALA A 887 -33.98 -1.97 5.45
CA ALA A 887 -34.55 -3.08 6.22
C ALA A 887 -34.92 -2.70 7.66
N LYS A 888 -34.16 -1.78 8.28
CA LYS A 888 -34.40 -1.28 9.65
C LYS A 888 -35.50 -0.21 9.73
N ARG A 889 -36.21 0.11 8.64
CA ARG A 889 -37.30 1.09 8.63
C ARG A 889 -38.40 0.65 9.61
N THR A 890 -38.48 1.30 10.77
CA THR A 890 -39.40 0.92 11.87
C THR A 890 -40.78 1.59 11.78
N SER A 891 -40.92 2.71 11.06
CA SER A 891 -42.18 3.42 10.86
C SER A 891 -42.41 3.77 9.40
N ALA A 892 -43.67 3.86 9.00
CA ALA A 892 -44.05 4.30 7.66
C ALA A 892 -43.57 5.73 7.37
N ASP A 893 -43.46 6.57 8.41
CA ASP A 893 -43.10 7.99 8.30
C ASP A 893 -41.58 8.28 8.27
N ASP A 894 -40.71 7.26 8.44
CA ASP A 894 -39.25 7.45 8.32
C ASP A 894 -38.84 7.47 6.84
N HIS A 895 -38.87 8.66 6.24
CA HIS A 895 -38.45 8.93 4.86
C HIS A 895 -37.01 9.44 4.73
N TRP A 896 -36.25 9.52 5.84
CA TRP A 896 -34.92 10.13 5.84
C TRP A 896 -33.97 9.56 4.79
N LEU A 897 -33.89 8.22 4.68
CA LEU A 897 -33.00 7.56 3.71
C LEU A 897 -33.47 7.78 2.27
N GLU A 898 -34.79 7.79 2.07
CA GLU A 898 -35.41 7.99 0.76
C GLU A 898 -35.15 9.41 0.25
N GLU A 899 -35.29 10.42 1.12
CA GLU A 899 -34.99 11.82 0.81
C GLU A 899 -33.49 12.05 0.54
N LEU A 900 -32.64 11.52 1.43
CA LEU A 900 -31.18 11.61 1.28
C LEU A 900 -30.71 11.02 -0.05
N LEU A 901 -31.16 9.80 -0.40
CA LEU A 901 -30.74 9.14 -1.63
C LEU A 901 -31.28 9.84 -2.88
N ALA A 902 -32.51 10.37 -2.85
CA ALA A 902 -33.09 11.05 -4.01
C ALA A 902 -32.34 12.33 -4.38
N GLU A 903 -31.98 13.16 -3.39
CA GLU A 903 -31.17 14.35 -3.63
C GLU A 903 -29.73 13.98 -4.01
N THR A 904 -29.14 13.01 -3.31
CA THR A 904 -27.77 12.52 -3.61
C THR A 904 -27.65 12.01 -5.04
N PHE A 905 -28.69 11.35 -5.56
CA PHE A 905 -28.72 10.80 -6.92
C PHE A 905 -28.49 11.89 -7.97
N VAL A 906 -29.21 13.00 -7.85
CA VAL A 906 -29.08 14.14 -8.76
C VAL A 906 -27.72 14.81 -8.57
N ILE A 907 -27.35 15.14 -7.33
CA ILE A 907 -26.10 15.86 -7.02
C ILE A 907 -24.87 15.07 -7.50
N SER A 908 -24.87 13.74 -7.41
CA SER A 908 -23.77 12.90 -7.90
C SER A 908 -23.57 13.03 -9.41
N ILE A 909 -24.66 13.05 -10.19
CA ILE A 909 -24.60 13.25 -11.63
C ILE A 909 -24.09 14.67 -11.95
N GLU A 910 -24.58 15.67 -11.22
CA GLU A 910 -24.16 17.06 -11.41
C GLU A 910 -22.70 17.30 -11.11
N TYR A 911 -22.19 16.75 -10.00
CA TYR A 911 -20.80 16.87 -9.62
C TYR A 911 -19.90 16.23 -10.66
N LEU A 912 -20.16 14.98 -11.07
CA LEU A 912 -19.32 14.34 -12.08
C LEU A 912 -19.39 15.09 -13.42
N HIS A 913 -20.57 15.54 -13.84
CA HIS A 913 -20.73 16.35 -15.04
C HIS A 913 -19.93 17.66 -14.98
N ALA A 914 -19.99 18.39 -13.85
CA ALA A 914 -19.23 19.61 -13.65
C ALA A 914 -17.72 19.37 -13.72
N TYR A 915 -17.24 18.21 -13.23
CA TYR A 915 -15.84 17.82 -13.38
C TYR A 915 -15.48 17.48 -14.84
N ILE A 916 -16.31 16.71 -15.54
CA ILE A 916 -16.07 16.35 -16.94
C ILE A 916 -16.02 17.60 -17.86
N VAL A 917 -16.88 18.59 -17.60
CA VAL A 917 -17.00 19.82 -18.41
C VAL A 917 -16.07 20.94 -17.92
N GLY A 918 -15.52 20.83 -16.71
CA GLY A 918 -14.73 21.89 -16.07
C GLY A 918 -13.44 22.25 -16.82
N PRO A 919 -12.99 23.51 -16.74
CA PRO A 919 -11.75 23.93 -17.39
C PRO A 919 -10.51 23.39 -16.65
N GLY A 920 -9.43 23.13 -17.40
CA GLY A 920 -8.13 22.71 -16.87
C GLY A 920 -7.87 21.21 -16.93
N TYR A 921 -6.72 20.78 -16.41
CA TYR A 921 -6.40 19.37 -16.29
C TYR A 921 -7.23 18.75 -15.15
N ASN A 922 -8.13 17.81 -15.48
CA ASN A 922 -8.98 17.14 -14.50
C ASN A 922 -8.94 15.62 -14.71
N ILE A 923 -8.38 14.88 -13.74
CA ILE A 923 -8.33 13.42 -13.75
C ILE A 923 -9.72 12.77 -13.81
N MET A 924 -10.75 13.46 -13.30
CA MET A 924 -12.13 12.96 -13.31
C MET A 924 -12.77 13.02 -14.71
N ALA A 925 -12.17 13.71 -15.68
CA ALA A 925 -12.70 13.80 -17.05
C ALA A 925 -12.72 12.46 -17.79
N GLU A 926 -11.89 11.50 -17.37
CA GLU A 926 -11.84 10.14 -17.93
C GLU A 926 -12.92 9.21 -17.35
N CYS A 927 -13.68 9.65 -16.35
CA CYS A 927 -14.73 8.86 -15.71
C CYS A 927 -15.96 8.70 -16.63
N ASP A 928 -16.53 7.49 -16.68
CA ASP A 928 -17.72 7.22 -17.49
C ASP A 928 -19.01 7.54 -16.73
N MET A 929 -19.71 8.58 -17.20
CA MET A 929 -20.99 9.02 -16.66
C MET A 929 -22.06 7.92 -16.68
N HIS A 930 -22.06 7.05 -17.69
CA HIS A 930 -23.06 5.97 -17.81
C HIS A 930 -22.87 4.92 -16.71
N ASN A 931 -21.62 4.63 -16.34
CA ASN A 931 -21.32 3.69 -15.25
C ASN A 931 -21.78 4.24 -13.91
N LEU A 932 -21.62 5.53 -13.64
CA LEU A 932 -22.18 6.16 -12.43
C LEU A 932 -23.71 6.06 -12.42
N ILE A 933 -24.38 6.43 -13.53
CA ILE A 933 -25.84 6.38 -13.61
C ILE A 933 -26.35 4.95 -13.37
N ASN A 934 -25.74 3.95 -14.01
CA ASN A 934 -26.11 2.54 -13.82
C ASN A 934 -25.90 2.10 -12.37
N PHE A 935 -24.79 2.47 -11.75
CA PHE A 935 -24.54 2.19 -10.34
C PHE A 935 -25.60 2.82 -9.44
N LEU A 936 -25.89 4.12 -9.60
CA LEU A 936 -26.88 4.82 -8.79
C LEU A 936 -28.28 4.20 -8.94
N CYS A 937 -28.68 3.84 -10.16
CA CYS A 937 -29.97 3.16 -10.41
C CYS A 937 -30.06 1.81 -9.69
N ASN A 938 -28.95 1.08 -9.60
CA ASN A 938 -28.87 -0.21 -8.90
C ASN A 938 -28.76 -0.05 -7.38
N LEU A 939 -28.11 1.02 -6.91
CA LEU A 939 -27.95 1.32 -5.49
C LEU A 939 -29.29 1.69 -4.85
N VAL A 940 -30.12 2.47 -5.53
CA VAL A 940 -31.41 2.93 -5.00
C VAL A 940 -32.45 1.79 -5.04
N PRO A 941 -33.09 1.45 -3.89
CA PRO A 941 -34.18 0.48 -3.84
C PRO A 941 -35.35 0.86 -4.75
N ILE A 942 -35.97 -0.14 -5.38
CA ILE A 942 -37.12 0.05 -6.30
C ILE A 942 -38.26 0.85 -5.62
N SER A 943 -38.45 0.66 -4.31
CA SER A 943 -39.46 1.39 -3.54
C SER A 943 -39.24 2.90 -3.50
N PHE A 944 -38.00 3.38 -3.68
CA PHE A 944 -37.65 4.81 -3.64
C PHE A 944 -37.63 5.44 -5.04
N HIS A 945 -37.71 4.64 -6.11
CA HIS A 945 -37.67 5.13 -7.50
C HIS A 945 -38.70 6.23 -7.80
N PRO A 946 -39.97 6.17 -7.32
CA PRO A 946 -40.93 7.25 -7.56
C PRO A 946 -40.45 8.61 -7.03
N ARG A 947 -39.86 8.64 -5.83
CA ARG A 947 -39.33 9.89 -5.26
C ARG A 947 -38.12 10.41 -6.03
N VAL A 948 -37.23 9.51 -6.47
CA VAL A 948 -36.10 9.90 -7.33
C VAL A 948 -36.60 10.46 -8.66
N HIS A 949 -37.65 9.88 -9.24
CA HIS A 949 -38.29 10.42 -10.44
C HIS A 949 -38.78 11.86 -10.22
N ASP A 950 -39.45 12.14 -9.11
CA ASP A 950 -39.96 13.49 -8.80
C ASP A 950 -38.82 14.52 -8.68
N VAL A 951 -37.73 14.17 -7.98
CA VAL A 951 -36.57 15.07 -7.80
C VAL A 951 -35.84 15.29 -9.12
N VAL A 952 -35.68 14.25 -9.94
CA VAL A 952 -35.09 14.35 -11.28
C VAL A 952 -35.94 15.23 -12.20
N ASP A 953 -37.27 15.05 -12.21
CA ASP A 953 -38.19 15.84 -13.04
C ASP A 953 -38.15 17.32 -12.64
N LYS A 954 -38.25 17.60 -11.34
CA LYS A 954 -38.10 18.96 -10.81
C LYS A 954 -36.77 19.58 -11.25
N ARG A 955 -35.67 18.82 -11.17
CA ARG A 955 -34.36 19.34 -11.57
C ARG A 955 -34.23 19.58 -13.07
N ILE A 956 -34.81 18.71 -13.91
CA ILE A 956 -34.86 18.91 -15.36
C ILE A 956 -35.63 20.20 -15.69
N ASP A 957 -36.74 20.44 -15.00
CA ASP A 957 -37.53 21.66 -15.17
C ASP A 957 -36.75 22.92 -14.75
N ASP A 958 -36.06 22.86 -13.60
CA ASP A 958 -35.21 23.95 -13.10
C ASP A 958 -34.04 24.29 -14.03
N LEU A 959 -33.43 23.27 -14.66
CA LEU A 959 -32.31 23.46 -15.59
C LEU A 959 -32.77 24.06 -16.94
N GLY A 960 -33.98 23.74 -17.39
CA GLY A 960 -34.51 24.18 -18.68
C GLY A 960 -33.55 23.88 -19.83
N ASN A 961 -33.14 24.92 -20.57
CA ASN A 961 -32.17 24.84 -21.67
C ASN A 961 -30.73 25.23 -21.29
N SER A 962 -30.45 25.47 -20.00
CA SER A 962 -29.17 26.02 -19.54
C SER A 962 -27.99 25.04 -19.65
N SER A 963 -28.25 23.73 -19.59
CA SER A 963 -27.24 22.68 -19.75
C SER A 963 -27.81 21.44 -20.46
N PRO A 964 -27.75 21.38 -21.80
CA PRO A 964 -28.39 20.31 -22.58
C PRO A 964 -27.80 18.92 -22.31
N ASP A 965 -26.49 18.84 -22.04
CA ASP A 965 -25.79 17.58 -21.76
C ASP A 965 -26.17 17.00 -20.39
N LEU A 966 -26.24 17.82 -19.35
CA LEU A 966 -26.71 17.39 -18.03
C LEU A 966 -28.17 16.92 -18.08
N THR A 967 -29.03 17.68 -18.76
CA THR A 967 -30.44 17.30 -18.97
C THR A 967 -30.57 15.97 -19.71
N LYS A 968 -29.67 15.68 -20.67
CA LYS A 968 -29.63 14.38 -21.36
C LYS A 968 -29.29 13.24 -20.39
N PHE A 969 -28.30 13.41 -19.51
CA PHE A 969 -27.94 12.41 -18.51
C PHE A 969 -29.05 12.15 -17.49
N LEU A 970 -29.73 13.21 -17.01
CA LEU A 970 -30.89 13.09 -16.13
C LEU A 970 -32.09 12.38 -16.80
N ARG A 971 -32.31 12.62 -18.09
CA ARG A 971 -33.32 11.85 -18.86
C ARG A 971 -32.93 10.39 -19.03
N GLN A 972 -31.64 10.11 -19.25
CA GLN A 972 -31.14 8.74 -19.35
C GLN A 972 -31.28 7.99 -18.03
N SER A 973 -30.96 8.61 -16.90
CA SER A 973 -31.13 8.00 -15.58
C SER A 973 -32.59 7.67 -15.29
N LYS A 974 -33.52 8.57 -15.68
CA LYS A 974 -34.97 8.31 -15.62
C LYS A 974 -35.37 7.04 -16.39
N HIS A 975 -34.88 6.90 -17.62
CA HIS A 975 -35.14 5.72 -18.44
C HIS A 975 -34.60 4.44 -17.79
N ASN A 976 -33.37 4.49 -17.24
CA ASN A 976 -32.73 3.36 -16.59
C ASN A 976 -33.48 2.91 -15.32
N LEU A 977 -33.96 3.85 -14.49
CA LEU A 977 -34.78 3.55 -13.31
C LEU A 977 -36.07 2.80 -13.70
N THR A 978 -36.72 3.21 -14.79
CA THR A 978 -37.93 2.53 -15.30
C THR A 978 -37.63 1.13 -15.87
N ALA A 979 -36.44 0.95 -16.44
CA ALA A 979 -36.01 -0.32 -17.04
C ALA A 979 -35.45 -1.33 -16.04
N ALA A 980 -35.09 -0.91 -14.82
CA ALA A 980 -34.48 -1.75 -13.79
C ALA A 980 -35.45 -2.81 -13.25
N LYS A 981 -35.51 -3.99 -13.90
CA LYS A 981 -36.18 -5.19 -13.38
C LYS A 981 -35.14 -6.28 -13.08
N VAL A 982 -34.78 -6.36 -11.79
CA VAL A 982 -34.05 -7.45 -11.08
C VAL A 982 -32.52 -7.58 -11.33
N SER A 983 -31.79 -7.33 -10.23
CA SER A 983 -30.45 -7.80 -9.77
C SER A 983 -29.28 -7.95 -10.74
N PHE A 984 -28.21 -7.19 -10.50
CA PHE A 984 -26.85 -7.53 -10.92
C PHE A 984 -25.81 -7.21 -9.83
N VAL A 985 -24.67 -7.92 -9.87
CA VAL A 985 -23.48 -7.76 -9.03
C VAL A 985 -22.78 -6.45 -9.39
N ALA A 986 -22.44 -5.61 -8.40
CA ALA A 986 -21.75 -4.35 -8.64
C ALA A 986 -20.46 -4.58 -9.47
N GLN A 987 -20.37 -3.95 -10.64
CA GLN A 987 -19.10 -3.89 -11.38
C GLN A 987 -18.36 -2.61 -11.02
N PRO A 988 -17.04 -2.68 -10.76
CA PRO A 988 -16.20 -1.50 -10.57
C PRO A 988 -16.18 -0.62 -11.83
N PRO A 989 -15.70 0.62 -11.74
CA PRO A 989 -15.29 1.37 -12.92
C PRO A 989 -14.25 0.56 -13.74
N PRO A 990 -14.18 0.76 -15.07
CA PRO A 990 -13.47 -0.12 -16.01
C PRO A 990 -11.95 -0.25 -15.81
N ASN A 991 -11.35 0.49 -14.87
CA ASN A 991 -9.93 0.41 -14.50
C ASN A 991 -9.66 -0.36 -13.19
N THR A 992 -10.68 -0.95 -12.54
CA THR A 992 -10.53 -1.63 -11.23
C THR A 992 -10.82 -3.12 -11.25
N GLU A 993 -11.04 -3.72 -12.42
CA GLU A 993 -11.35 -5.16 -12.56
C GLU A 993 -10.26 -6.09 -12.01
N ALA A 994 -9.03 -5.60 -11.80
CA ALA A 994 -7.94 -6.41 -11.23
C ALA A 994 -8.02 -6.66 -9.70
N ALA A 995 -8.94 -6.02 -8.96
CA ALA A 995 -8.88 -6.01 -7.49
C ALA A 995 -10.18 -6.40 -6.75
N MET A 996 -11.26 -6.82 -7.44
CA MET A 996 -12.61 -6.91 -6.84
C MET A 996 -13.05 -8.26 -6.26
N GLU A 997 -12.19 -9.27 -6.17
CA GLU A 997 -12.59 -10.60 -5.68
C GLU A 997 -12.01 -10.94 -4.29
N SER A 998 -12.37 -10.16 -3.27
CA SER A 998 -12.25 -10.57 -1.86
C SER A 998 -13.63 -10.65 -1.22
N GLN A 999 -14.15 -11.86 -1.00
CA GLN A 999 -15.38 -12.15 -0.26
C GLN A 999 -15.12 -12.47 1.23
N ASP A 1000 -14.17 -11.80 1.87
CA ASP A 1000 -14.17 -11.77 3.33
C ASP A 1000 -15.06 -10.60 3.78
N PRO A 1001 -16.03 -10.81 4.69
CA PRO A 1001 -16.87 -9.73 5.16
C PRO A 1001 -15.98 -8.69 5.84
N ILE A 1002 -15.85 -7.52 5.22
CA ILE A 1002 -15.30 -6.34 5.88
C ILE A 1002 -16.27 -6.00 7.01
N VAL A 1003 -16.01 -6.53 8.20
CA VAL A 1003 -16.68 -6.10 9.43
C VAL A 1003 -16.22 -4.66 9.65
N MET A 1004 -17.12 -3.68 9.52
CA MET A 1004 -16.80 -2.32 9.96
C MET A 1004 -16.42 -2.40 11.44
N PRO A 1005 -15.18 -2.05 11.83
CA PRO A 1005 -14.86 -1.95 13.24
C PRO A 1005 -15.75 -0.86 13.85
N LEU A 1006 -16.36 -1.14 15.00
CA LEU A 1006 -17.30 -0.22 15.67
C LEU A 1006 -16.63 1.11 16.03
N ARG A 1007 -15.32 1.09 16.32
CA ARG A 1007 -14.47 2.26 16.57
C ARG A 1007 -13.50 2.46 15.41
N LEU A 1008 -13.17 3.70 15.07
CA LEU A 1008 -12.07 4.01 14.16
C LEU A 1008 -10.73 3.87 14.88
N PHE A 1009 -10.71 3.95 16.22
CA PHE A 1009 -9.57 3.75 17.10
C PHE A 1009 -8.95 2.36 17.05
N ASP A 1010 -9.79 1.35 16.83
CA ASP A 1010 -9.42 -0.04 16.59
C ASP A 1010 -9.12 -0.26 15.09
#